data_AF-A0AAU9NB04-F1
#
_entry.id   AF-A0AAU9NB04-F1
#
_cell.length_a   1.000
_cell.length_b   1.000
_cell.length_c   1.000
_cell.angle_alpha   90.00
_cell.angle_beta   90.00
_cell.angle_gamma   90.00
#
_symmetry.space_group_name_H-M   'P 1'
#
loop_
_entity.id
_entity.type
_entity.pdbx_description
1 polymer ?
#
loop_
_entity_poly.entity_id
_entity_poly.type
_entity_poly.pdbx_seq_one_letter_code
_entity_poly.pdbx_strand_id
1 'polypeptide(L)'
;MARLLSIFVLLVFVLHVASESTGEVVEQINGEEFTEELLFRPLPDRKVLSHFHFESKVPPTNSYGHHHRLFPKAIYQLVHKYRIREMELSFTQGRWNYESWGGFDPVSSSNAKPPGVELWAVFDVSADQVDASWKNLTHTLSGLFCASINFLESSTTYSAPDWSFRPLSSNLRYGSLPREAVCTENLTPWLKLLPCRDKSGLSSLMDRPSIYRGFYHSQRLHLTSGEFDPMASDHGIVLEQTLTVVLQPDALETRGRKLQPNWSMSSLFGKTVDGKCALAKSSNVYVQLEGSLVHNMKDEGDEGLESNLNFEFSISPDRIMKEVNSFHREHSSILYGFSIKDHHSKPFDLGFKWNLPVTWSCVKAPLRVSRFLMGSGNERGAIALSLQSTEWSQSLPKVDHNEEKCRLKVDVFQVVPWYIKVYYHTAKVYVDGVPQSFGDAIEKLSVSPSEDKVSPGVMEMSLKLPCDLKSASLTLEFDKGFLHIDEYPPDANQGFDIPSAIISYPDFQTCMQYKQDNASIKSPMVSKMQEKRKILSYTEVLLVPLTTPDFSMPYNVITITCTVFALYFGSLMNALRRRVGEEERLLKEKDKKSGKLPSLFSKLSAKLRGKPWDPPSSSSSSKFISSKTAALVNILILNCLGVNVMNLIEKAASILGKKLERTKFVKMLFGTDFEN
;
A
#
# COMPACT_ATOMS: atom_id res chain seq x y z
N MET A 1 -69.09 19.59 22.83
CA MET A 1 -68.96 18.22 22.29
C MET A 1 -68.05 18.13 21.06
N ALA A 2 -68.15 19.02 20.06
CA ALA A 2 -67.33 18.93 18.84
C ALA A 2 -65.79 19.01 19.05
N ARG A 3 -65.30 19.79 20.02
CA ARG A 3 -63.85 19.89 20.31
C ARG A 3 -63.27 18.64 21.00
N LEU A 4 -64.07 17.92 21.78
CA LEU A 4 -63.63 16.66 22.42
C LEU A 4 -63.53 15.52 21.41
N LEU A 5 -64.45 15.47 20.43
CA LEU A 5 -64.40 14.49 19.35
C LEU A 5 -63.16 14.66 18.47
N SER A 6 -62.78 15.91 18.16
CA SER A 6 -61.61 16.21 17.33
C SER A 6 -60.30 15.79 17.99
N ILE A 7 -60.18 15.97 19.32
CA ILE A 7 -58.99 15.54 20.08
C ILE A 7 -58.94 14.01 20.15
N PHE A 8 -60.09 13.34 20.33
CA PHE A 8 -60.14 11.88 20.38
C PHE A 8 -59.77 11.24 19.03
N VAL A 9 -60.24 11.81 17.92
CA VAL A 9 -59.86 11.35 16.57
C VAL A 9 -58.36 11.55 16.31
N LEU A 10 -57.80 12.68 16.76
CA LEU A 10 -56.37 12.95 16.59
C LEU A 10 -55.50 12.02 17.46
N LEU A 11 -55.96 11.68 18.66
CA LEU A 11 -55.25 10.75 19.55
C LEU A 11 -55.33 9.31 19.05
N VAL A 12 -56.46 8.89 18.48
CA VAL A 12 -56.61 7.58 17.83
C VAL A 12 -55.78 7.50 16.56
N PHE A 13 -55.66 8.59 15.79
CA PHE A 13 -54.81 8.64 14.61
C PHE A 13 -53.32 8.56 14.99
N VAL A 14 -52.89 9.26 16.05
CA VAL A 14 -51.50 9.18 16.55
C VAL A 14 -51.20 7.80 17.15
N LEU A 15 -52.17 7.13 17.79
CA LEU A 15 -52.01 5.77 18.30
C LEU A 15 -52.01 4.70 17.19
N HIS A 16 -52.77 4.90 16.09
CA HIS A 16 -52.69 4.03 14.90
C HIS A 16 -51.35 4.20 14.18
N VAL A 17 -50.86 5.44 14.02
CA VAL A 17 -49.54 5.71 13.41
C VAL A 17 -48.39 5.20 14.28
N ALA A 18 -48.55 5.20 15.62
CA ALA A 18 -47.55 4.61 16.52
C ALA A 18 -47.56 3.08 16.53
N SER A 19 -48.73 2.44 16.31
CA SER A 19 -48.89 0.98 16.31
C SER A 19 -48.39 0.29 15.03
N GLU A 20 -48.19 1.03 13.93
CA GLU A 20 -47.57 0.50 12.69
C GLU A 20 -46.03 0.57 12.68
N SER A 21 -45.39 1.00 13.79
CA SER A 21 -43.93 1.17 13.85
C SER A 21 -43.17 0.09 14.62
N THR A 22 -43.83 -0.99 15.05
CA THR A 22 -43.15 -2.11 15.73
C THR A 22 -43.73 -3.46 15.30
N GLY A 23 -43.01 -4.15 14.42
CA GLY A 23 -43.24 -5.55 14.07
C GLY A 23 -43.50 -5.78 12.59
N GLU A 24 -42.62 -6.56 11.96
CA GLU A 24 -42.72 -7.12 10.60
C GLU A 24 -42.37 -6.20 9.42
N VAL A 25 -41.07 -5.88 9.30
CA VAL A 25 -40.39 -5.89 8.00
C VAL A 25 -39.14 -6.77 8.13
N VAL A 26 -39.36 -8.07 8.25
CA VAL A 26 -38.36 -9.09 7.96
C VAL A 26 -38.94 -9.92 6.83
N GLU A 27 -38.73 -9.47 5.60
CA GLU A 27 -38.32 -10.27 4.44
C GLU A 27 -38.34 -9.38 3.17
N GLN A 28 -37.28 -9.49 2.36
CA GLN A 28 -36.99 -8.77 1.11
C GLN A 28 -36.41 -7.34 1.20
N ILE A 29 -35.17 -7.22 1.67
CA ILE A 29 -34.26 -6.14 1.25
C ILE A 29 -33.00 -6.81 0.65
N ASN A 30 -33.16 -7.35 -0.57
CA ASN A 30 -32.06 -7.95 -1.35
C ASN A 30 -31.34 -6.86 -2.15
N GLY A 31 -30.22 -6.35 -1.65
CA GLY A 31 -29.33 -5.51 -2.42
C GLY A 31 -27.88 -5.77 -2.07
N GLU A 32 -27.48 -5.35 -0.87
CA GLU A 32 -26.10 -5.46 -0.41
C GLU A 32 -25.82 -6.80 0.27
N GLU A 33 -24.73 -7.45 -0.12
CA GLU A 33 -24.28 -8.71 0.48
C GLU A 33 -22.85 -8.59 1.01
N PHE A 34 -22.59 -9.18 2.18
CA PHE A 34 -21.27 -9.28 2.76
C PHE A 34 -20.99 -10.73 3.15
N THR A 35 -19.82 -11.27 2.82
CA THR A 35 -19.39 -12.63 3.16
C THR A 35 -17.97 -12.63 3.74
N GLU A 36 -17.72 -13.56 4.66
CA GLU A 36 -16.41 -13.75 5.29
C GLU A 36 -15.93 -15.19 5.09
N GLU A 37 -14.73 -15.37 4.57
CA GLU A 37 -14.14 -16.68 4.35
C GLU A 37 -12.67 -16.68 4.77
N LEU A 38 -12.20 -17.78 5.36
CA LEU A 38 -10.81 -17.95 5.78
C LEU A 38 -10.31 -19.31 5.31
N LEU A 39 -9.22 -19.33 4.55
CA LEU A 39 -8.54 -20.52 4.09
C LEU A 39 -7.24 -20.74 4.88
N PHE A 40 -7.09 -21.95 5.43
CA PHE A 40 -5.82 -22.46 5.91
C PHE A 40 -5.24 -23.47 4.93
N ARG A 41 -3.95 -23.37 4.66
CA ARG A 41 -3.19 -24.36 3.88
C ARG A 41 -1.87 -24.64 4.61
N PRO A 42 -1.62 -25.88 5.09
CA PRO A 42 -0.32 -26.23 5.61
C PRO A 42 0.73 -26.19 4.49
N LEU A 43 1.93 -25.72 4.81
CA LEU A 43 3.04 -25.59 3.87
C LEU A 43 4.17 -26.57 4.22
N PRO A 44 4.94 -27.06 3.23
CA PRO A 44 5.97 -28.06 3.44
C PRO A 44 7.14 -27.56 4.31
N ASP A 45 7.35 -26.24 4.40
CA ASP A 45 8.37 -25.59 5.20
C ASP A 45 7.97 -25.36 6.67
N ARG A 46 7.02 -26.16 7.19
CA ARG A 46 6.49 -26.13 8.56
C ARG A 46 5.78 -24.83 8.93
N LYS A 47 5.26 -24.12 7.93
CA LYS A 47 4.44 -22.90 8.09
C LYS A 47 3.00 -23.20 7.69
N VAL A 48 2.12 -22.23 7.98
CA VAL A 48 0.72 -22.28 7.61
C VAL A 48 0.39 -21.00 6.85
N LEU A 49 -0.13 -21.16 5.64
CA LEU A 49 -0.74 -20.09 4.87
C LEU A 49 -2.16 -19.87 5.39
N SER A 50 -2.46 -18.63 5.74
CA SER A 50 -3.78 -18.16 6.14
C SER A 50 -4.23 -17.09 5.15
N HIS A 51 -5.29 -17.35 4.40
CA HIS A 51 -5.84 -16.42 3.41
C HIS A 51 -7.27 -16.04 3.80
N PHE A 52 -7.45 -14.80 4.26
CA PHE A 52 -8.74 -14.21 4.54
C PHE A 52 -9.30 -13.61 3.25
N HIS A 53 -10.57 -13.88 2.98
CA HIS A 53 -11.31 -13.37 1.84
C HIS A 53 -12.64 -12.79 2.32
N PHE A 54 -12.81 -11.49 2.14
CA PHE A 54 -14.07 -10.80 2.37
C PHE A 54 -14.58 -10.24 1.06
N GLU A 55 -15.87 -10.43 0.80
CA GLU A 55 -16.52 -9.90 -0.39
C GLU A 55 -17.72 -9.06 0.03
N SER A 56 -17.73 -7.79 -0.40
CA SER A 56 -18.86 -6.88 -0.27
C SER A 56 -19.42 -6.55 -1.65
N LYS A 57 -20.72 -6.76 -1.85
CA LYS A 57 -21.43 -6.49 -3.10
C LYS A 57 -22.49 -5.43 -2.88
N VAL A 58 -22.59 -4.49 -3.81
CA VAL A 58 -23.66 -3.51 -3.88
C VAL A 58 -24.25 -3.52 -5.30
N PRO A 59 -25.59 -3.49 -5.45
CA PRO A 59 -26.23 -3.47 -6.76
C PRO A 59 -26.05 -2.10 -7.44
N PRO A 60 -26.37 -1.98 -8.74
CA PRO A 60 -26.23 -0.72 -9.47
C PRO A 60 -27.01 0.44 -8.84
N THR A 61 -26.43 1.64 -8.90
CA THR A 61 -26.98 2.87 -8.30
C THR A 61 -28.39 3.24 -8.79
N ASN A 62 -28.74 2.91 -10.03
CA ASN A 62 -30.09 3.14 -10.56
C ASN A 62 -31.18 2.39 -9.76
N SER A 63 -30.79 1.34 -9.04
CA SER A 63 -31.67 0.51 -8.22
C SER A 63 -31.61 0.85 -6.73
N TYR A 64 -30.50 1.42 -6.24
CA TYR A 64 -30.27 1.75 -4.83
C TYR A 64 -29.58 3.11 -4.72
N GLY A 65 -30.26 4.10 -4.11
CA GLY A 65 -29.71 5.45 -3.94
C GLY A 65 -28.40 5.50 -3.14
N HIS A 66 -27.86 6.70 -2.93
CA HIS A 66 -26.49 6.92 -2.42
C HIS A 66 -26.20 6.52 -0.95
N HIS A 67 -27.12 5.85 -0.25
CA HIS A 67 -26.98 5.46 1.15
C HIS A 67 -26.83 3.95 1.26
N HIS A 68 -25.67 3.51 1.73
CA HIS A 68 -25.31 2.10 1.86
C HIS A 68 -25.27 1.67 3.31
N ARG A 69 -25.70 0.43 3.59
CA ARG A 69 -25.75 -0.13 4.97
C ARG A 69 -24.51 -0.94 5.29
N LEU A 70 -24.08 -1.77 4.34
CA LEU A 70 -22.95 -2.69 4.45
C LEU A 70 -21.75 -2.19 3.63
N PHE A 71 -22.00 -1.68 2.42
CA PHE A 71 -20.91 -1.29 1.53
C PHE A 71 -20.22 0.01 2.00
N PRO A 72 -18.87 0.09 1.98
CA PRO A 72 -18.15 1.27 2.45
C PRO A 72 -18.41 2.50 1.58
N LYS A 73 -19.07 3.51 2.17
CA LYS A 73 -19.37 4.78 1.49
C LYS A 73 -18.13 5.45 0.88
N ALA A 74 -16.98 5.38 1.55
CA ALA A 74 -15.73 5.96 1.06
C ALA A 74 -15.28 5.33 -0.27
N ILE A 75 -15.41 3.99 -0.41
CA ILE A 75 -15.05 3.28 -1.64
C ILE A 75 -16.09 3.56 -2.72
N TYR A 76 -17.38 3.52 -2.39
CA TYR A 76 -18.44 3.85 -3.33
C TYR A 76 -18.25 5.25 -3.94
N GLN A 77 -18.03 6.27 -3.11
CA GLN A 77 -17.77 7.63 -3.57
C GLN A 77 -16.51 7.74 -4.42
N LEU A 78 -15.46 6.97 -4.10
CA LEU A 78 -14.22 6.92 -4.86
C LEU A 78 -14.44 6.33 -6.26
N VAL A 79 -15.22 5.24 -6.39
CA VAL A 79 -15.58 4.62 -7.67
C VAL A 79 -16.27 5.62 -8.59
N HIS A 80 -17.32 6.27 -8.10
CA HIS A 80 -18.11 7.21 -8.90
C HIS A 80 -17.35 8.49 -9.23
N LYS A 81 -16.59 9.04 -8.29
CA LYS A 81 -15.87 10.30 -8.48
C LYS A 81 -14.79 10.18 -9.55
N TYR A 82 -14.08 9.05 -9.59
CA TYR A 82 -12.97 8.83 -10.53
C TYR A 82 -13.34 7.91 -11.70
N ARG A 83 -14.60 7.45 -11.79
CA ARG A 83 -15.09 6.47 -12.78
C ARG A 83 -14.17 5.27 -12.93
N ILE A 84 -13.98 4.56 -11.82
CA ILE A 84 -13.11 3.40 -11.78
C ILE A 84 -13.87 2.17 -12.27
N ARG A 85 -13.41 1.56 -13.35
CA ARG A 85 -13.93 0.27 -13.83
C ARG A 85 -13.35 -0.89 -13.02
N GLU A 86 -12.05 -0.86 -12.81
CA GLU A 86 -11.35 -1.88 -12.03
C GLU A 86 -10.15 -1.25 -11.33
N MET A 87 -9.87 -1.64 -10.10
CA MET A 87 -8.69 -1.18 -9.36
C MET A 87 -8.19 -2.27 -8.44
N GLU A 88 -6.90 -2.29 -8.24
CA GLU A 88 -6.29 -3.10 -7.19
C GLU A 88 -5.18 -2.33 -6.49
N LEU A 89 -5.23 -2.36 -5.18
CA LEU A 89 -4.23 -1.81 -4.29
C LEU A 89 -3.74 -2.93 -3.39
N SER A 90 -2.42 -3.08 -3.26
CA SER A 90 -1.83 -4.01 -2.31
C SER A 90 -0.73 -3.37 -1.46
N PHE A 91 -0.66 -3.81 -0.20
CA PHE A 91 0.40 -3.51 0.74
C PHE A 91 1.01 -4.82 1.18
N THR A 92 2.28 -5.05 0.83
CA THR A 92 2.93 -6.34 1.09
C THR A 92 4.24 -6.17 1.84
N GLN A 93 4.41 -6.98 2.89
CA GLN A 93 5.69 -7.18 3.54
C GLN A 93 6.16 -8.62 3.35
N GLY A 94 7.45 -8.77 3.04
CA GLY A 94 8.07 -10.06 2.76
C GLY A 94 7.93 -10.45 1.29
N ARG A 95 8.57 -11.57 0.93
CA ARG A 95 8.61 -12.11 -0.43
C ARG A 95 7.88 -13.44 -0.48
N TRP A 96 7.03 -13.61 -1.50
CA TRP A 96 6.43 -14.92 -1.77
C TRP A 96 7.51 -15.93 -2.19
N ASN A 97 7.64 -17.02 -1.44
CA ASN A 97 8.54 -18.10 -1.80
C ASN A 97 7.84 -19.11 -2.74
N TYR A 98 7.97 -18.87 -4.04
CA TYR A 98 7.39 -19.73 -5.08
C TYR A 98 7.91 -21.18 -5.06
N GLU A 99 9.03 -21.47 -4.39
CA GLU A 99 9.56 -22.83 -4.29
C GLU A 99 8.86 -23.66 -3.21
N SER A 100 8.63 -23.06 -2.04
CA SER A 100 8.07 -23.74 -0.88
C SER A 100 6.57 -23.53 -0.72
N TRP A 101 6.01 -22.44 -1.25
CA TRP A 101 4.59 -22.08 -1.06
C TRP A 101 3.75 -22.25 -2.32
N GLY A 102 4.38 -22.70 -3.42
CA GLY A 102 3.72 -22.93 -4.70
C GLY A 102 3.68 -21.67 -5.58
N GLY A 103 3.46 -21.92 -6.86
CA GLY A 103 3.31 -20.88 -7.88
C GLY A 103 2.32 -21.22 -8.98
N PHE A 104 1.73 -22.42 -8.94
CA PHE A 104 0.74 -22.91 -9.91
C PHE A 104 -0.65 -23.01 -9.29
N ASP A 105 -1.03 -22.11 -8.39
CA ASP A 105 -2.36 -22.13 -7.79
C ASP A 105 -3.10 -20.77 -7.92
N PRO A 106 -4.45 -20.77 -7.85
CA PRO A 106 -5.22 -19.54 -7.98
C PRO A 106 -4.91 -18.53 -6.87
N VAL A 107 -4.58 -19.02 -5.66
CA VAL A 107 -4.27 -18.16 -4.51
C VAL A 107 -2.92 -17.49 -4.72
N SER A 108 -1.86 -18.25 -5.07
CA SER A 108 -0.55 -17.68 -5.38
C SER A 108 -0.62 -16.70 -6.56
N SER A 109 -1.29 -17.07 -7.65
CA SER A 109 -1.31 -16.28 -8.88
C SER A 109 -2.07 -14.96 -8.74
N SER A 110 -3.09 -14.90 -7.88
CA SER A 110 -3.91 -13.70 -7.67
C SER A 110 -3.45 -12.85 -6.48
N ASN A 111 -3.02 -13.50 -5.40
CA ASN A 111 -2.84 -12.84 -4.10
C ASN A 111 -1.38 -12.70 -3.66
N ALA A 112 -0.44 -13.42 -4.27
CA ALA A 112 0.98 -13.13 -4.07
C ALA A 112 1.30 -11.80 -4.77
N LYS A 113 1.65 -10.80 -3.98
CA LYS A 113 1.96 -9.43 -4.40
C LYS A 113 3.43 -9.07 -4.10
N PRO A 114 4.03 -8.12 -4.83
CA PRO A 114 5.41 -7.71 -4.60
C PRO A 114 5.51 -6.85 -3.32
N PRO A 115 6.68 -6.80 -2.66
CA PRO A 115 6.88 -6.01 -1.45
C PRO A 115 6.68 -4.51 -1.70
N GLY A 116 6.20 -3.81 -0.68
CA GLY A 116 5.82 -2.39 -0.75
C GLY A 116 4.38 -2.20 -1.20
N VAL A 117 4.12 -1.13 -1.94
CA VAL A 117 2.81 -0.84 -2.52
C VAL A 117 2.79 -1.14 -4.02
N GLU A 118 1.74 -1.81 -4.48
CA GLU A 118 1.39 -1.93 -5.89
C GLU A 118 -0.03 -1.40 -6.10
N LEU A 119 -0.20 -0.51 -7.06
CA LEU A 119 -1.48 0.07 -7.44
C LEU A 119 -1.63 0.02 -8.96
N TRP A 120 -2.77 -0.47 -9.42
CA TRP A 120 -3.19 -0.27 -10.80
C TRP A 120 -4.69 0.00 -10.86
N ALA A 121 -5.09 0.79 -11.85
CA ALA A 121 -6.48 1.17 -12.04
C ALA A 121 -6.81 1.33 -13.53
N VAL A 122 -8.01 0.88 -13.91
CA VAL A 122 -8.63 1.06 -15.21
C VAL A 122 -9.77 2.06 -15.05
N PHE A 123 -9.71 3.16 -15.81
CA PHE A 123 -10.69 4.23 -15.73
C PHE A 123 -11.66 4.21 -16.92
N ASP A 124 -12.92 4.54 -16.65
CA ASP A 124 -13.93 4.84 -17.66
C ASP A 124 -14.03 6.36 -17.88
N VAL A 125 -12.95 6.93 -18.42
CA VAL A 125 -12.84 8.34 -18.80
C VAL A 125 -12.17 8.46 -20.16
N SER A 126 -12.25 9.64 -20.79
CA SER A 126 -11.51 9.91 -22.00
C SER A 126 -10.00 9.89 -21.75
N ALA A 127 -9.20 9.51 -22.75
CA ALA A 127 -7.76 9.25 -22.60
C ALA A 127 -6.98 10.46 -22.03
N ASP A 128 -7.42 11.68 -22.35
CA ASP A 128 -6.86 12.95 -21.87
C ASP A 128 -7.09 13.20 -20.36
N GLN A 129 -8.09 12.55 -19.77
CA GLN A 129 -8.44 12.70 -18.35
C GLN A 129 -7.83 11.63 -17.45
N VAL A 130 -7.26 10.57 -18.02
CA VAL A 130 -6.76 9.41 -17.26
C VAL A 130 -5.69 9.82 -16.25
N ASP A 131 -4.72 10.65 -16.66
CA ASP A 131 -3.61 11.06 -15.78
C ASP A 131 -4.09 11.97 -14.64
N ALA A 132 -5.07 12.84 -14.92
CA ALA A 132 -5.69 13.68 -13.90
C ALA A 132 -6.48 12.83 -12.89
N SER A 133 -7.23 11.82 -13.36
CA SER A 133 -7.94 10.87 -12.51
C SER A 133 -6.98 10.03 -11.66
N TRP A 134 -5.88 9.55 -12.25
CA TRP A 134 -4.82 8.82 -11.54
C TRP A 134 -4.17 9.65 -10.44
N LYS A 135 -3.78 10.89 -10.74
CA LYS A 135 -3.27 11.84 -9.75
C LYS A 135 -4.25 12.04 -8.59
N ASN A 136 -5.52 12.29 -8.88
CA ASN A 136 -6.50 12.53 -7.81
C ASN A 136 -6.82 11.26 -7.01
N LEU A 137 -6.78 10.09 -7.66
CA LEU A 137 -6.97 8.78 -7.02
C LEU A 137 -5.83 8.49 -6.03
N THR A 138 -4.58 8.62 -6.46
CA THR A 138 -3.39 8.35 -5.63
C THR A 138 -3.35 9.23 -4.37
N HIS A 139 -3.71 10.52 -4.49
CA HIS A 139 -3.87 11.42 -3.34
C HIS A 139 -4.98 10.99 -2.38
N THR A 140 -6.12 10.58 -2.92
CA THR A 140 -7.26 10.16 -2.08
C THR A 140 -6.96 8.86 -1.34
N LEU A 141 -6.33 7.90 -2.02
CA LEU A 141 -5.90 6.63 -1.41
C LEU A 141 -4.81 6.84 -0.36
N SER A 142 -3.88 7.75 -0.60
CA SER A 142 -2.86 8.15 0.38
C SER A 142 -3.49 8.62 1.70
N GLY A 143 -4.50 9.50 1.61
CA GLY A 143 -5.27 9.94 2.78
C GLY A 143 -6.09 8.83 3.44
N LEU A 144 -6.69 7.93 2.65
CA LEU A 144 -7.54 6.85 3.16
C LEU A 144 -6.73 5.78 3.93
N PHE A 145 -5.56 5.42 3.43
CA PHE A 145 -4.72 4.35 3.99
C PHE A 145 -3.54 4.84 4.82
N CYS A 146 -3.37 6.16 4.95
CA CYS A 146 -2.23 6.79 5.64
C CYS A 146 -0.88 6.28 5.12
N ALA A 147 -0.73 6.24 3.80
CA ALA A 147 0.45 5.73 3.10
C ALA A 147 0.91 6.71 2.03
N SER A 148 2.16 6.63 1.59
CA SER A 148 2.77 7.57 0.64
C SER A 148 2.41 7.28 -0.83
N ILE A 149 1.18 6.80 -1.09
CA ILE A 149 0.67 6.46 -2.43
C ILE A 149 0.68 7.69 -3.36
N ASN A 150 0.59 8.89 -2.81
CA ASN A 150 0.68 10.15 -3.55
C ASN A 150 1.99 10.31 -4.32
N PHE A 151 3.07 9.59 -3.97
CA PHE A 151 4.29 9.59 -4.79
C PHE A 151 4.08 9.00 -6.19
N LEU A 152 3.04 8.18 -6.37
CA LEU A 152 2.64 7.65 -7.69
C LEU A 152 1.99 8.70 -8.61
N GLU A 153 1.75 9.92 -8.13
CA GLU A 153 1.22 11.01 -8.96
C GLU A 153 2.15 11.36 -10.13
N SER A 154 3.47 11.33 -9.89
CA SER A 154 4.43 11.80 -10.87
C SER A 154 4.49 10.87 -12.08
N SER A 155 4.52 11.43 -13.29
CA SER A 155 4.73 10.69 -14.53
C SER A 155 6.01 9.85 -14.53
N THR A 156 6.96 10.15 -13.64
CA THR A 156 8.19 9.38 -13.43
C THR A 156 8.02 8.06 -12.67
N THR A 157 6.84 7.82 -12.09
CA THR A 157 6.59 6.73 -11.12
C THR A 157 5.48 5.77 -11.53
N TYR A 158 4.69 6.11 -12.55
CA TYR A 158 3.67 5.23 -13.11
C TYR A 158 3.96 4.92 -14.59
N SER A 159 3.33 3.87 -15.09
CA SER A 159 3.42 3.40 -16.47
C SER A 159 2.04 3.01 -16.99
N ALA A 160 1.92 2.91 -18.32
CA ALA A 160 0.74 2.40 -19.00
C ALA A 160 1.14 1.15 -19.80
N PRO A 161 0.97 -0.06 -19.24
CA PRO A 161 1.27 -1.30 -19.96
C PRO A 161 0.22 -1.56 -21.06
N ASP A 162 0.65 -2.05 -22.22
CA ASP A 162 -0.22 -2.21 -23.38
C ASP A 162 -0.83 -3.62 -23.48
N TRP A 163 -0.08 -4.67 -23.14
CA TRP A 163 -0.52 -6.05 -23.42
C TRP A 163 -0.09 -7.15 -22.44
N SER A 164 1.11 -7.07 -21.86
CA SER A 164 1.70 -8.16 -21.07
C SER A 164 1.06 -8.33 -19.70
N PHE A 165 0.75 -7.21 -19.02
CA PHE A 165 0.08 -7.21 -17.73
C PHE A 165 -1.43 -7.44 -17.88
N ARG A 166 -2.08 -6.65 -18.73
CA ARG A 166 -3.50 -6.78 -19.10
C ARG A 166 -3.71 -6.35 -20.56
N PRO A 167 -4.49 -7.10 -21.36
CA PRO A 167 -4.66 -6.79 -22.76
C PRO A 167 -5.52 -5.53 -22.98
N LEU A 168 -4.98 -4.55 -23.72
CA LEU A 168 -5.68 -3.45 -24.40
C LEU A 168 -6.66 -2.63 -23.55
N SER A 169 -6.16 -2.00 -22.48
CA SER A 169 -6.84 -0.86 -21.87
C SER A 169 -5.95 0.38 -21.93
N SER A 170 -6.21 1.27 -22.89
CA SER A 170 -5.54 2.58 -22.99
C SER A 170 -5.68 3.42 -21.72
N ASN A 171 -6.68 3.10 -20.90
CA ASN A 171 -7.04 3.80 -19.68
C ASN A 171 -6.49 3.11 -18.42
N LEU A 172 -5.51 2.21 -18.58
CA LEU A 172 -4.81 1.57 -17.48
C LEU A 172 -3.63 2.42 -17.03
N ARG A 173 -3.46 2.54 -15.71
CA ARG A 173 -2.25 3.05 -15.07
C ARG A 173 -1.75 2.03 -14.06
N TYR A 174 -0.45 1.82 -14.04
CA TYR A 174 0.27 0.91 -13.14
C TYR A 174 1.40 1.65 -12.43
N GLY A 175 1.48 1.52 -11.11
CA GLY A 175 2.54 2.09 -10.29
C GLY A 175 2.93 1.18 -9.14
N SER A 176 4.20 1.22 -8.75
CA SER A 176 4.72 0.47 -7.61
C SER A 176 5.70 1.30 -6.79
N LEU A 177 5.60 1.20 -5.47
CA LEU A 177 6.49 1.83 -4.49
C LEU A 177 7.12 0.73 -3.61
N PRO A 178 8.24 0.11 -4.05
CA PRO A 178 8.89 -0.96 -3.28
C PRO A 178 9.40 -0.54 -1.91
N ARG A 179 9.66 0.76 -1.72
CA ARG A 179 10.16 1.36 -0.47
C ARG A 179 9.09 1.66 0.55
N GLU A 180 7.82 1.68 0.15
CA GLU A 180 6.75 2.04 1.06
C GLU A 180 6.68 0.99 2.16
N ALA A 181 6.99 1.40 3.39
CA ALA A 181 6.95 0.52 4.53
C ALA A 181 5.49 0.15 4.83
N VAL A 182 5.21 -1.14 4.97
CA VAL A 182 3.89 -1.60 5.41
C VAL A 182 3.85 -1.52 6.93
N CYS A 183 3.07 -0.57 7.42
CA CYS A 183 2.95 -0.22 8.83
C CYS A 183 1.68 -0.82 9.43
N THR A 184 1.70 -1.12 10.73
CA THR A 184 0.53 -1.65 11.47
C THR A 184 -0.70 -0.73 11.38
N GLU A 185 -0.45 0.54 11.12
CA GLU A 185 -1.37 1.63 10.93
C GLU A 185 -2.19 1.44 9.65
N ASN A 186 -1.63 0.84 8.58
CA ASN A 186 -2.34 0.60 7.31
C ASN A 186 -3.46 -0.46 7.45
N LEU A 187 -3.33 -1.39 8.40
CA LEU A 187 -4.36 -2.39 8.67
C LEU A 187 -5.63 -1.76 9.26
N THR A 188 -5.50 -0.66 10.01
CA THR A 188 -6.64 0.00 10.66
C THR A 188 -7.66 0.57 9.66
N PRO A 189 -7.29 1.38 8.66
CA PRO A 189 -8.23 1.83 7.63
C PRO A 189 -8.74 0.68 6.77
N TRP A 190 -7.93 -0.34 6.51
CA TRP A 190 -8.38 -1.54 5.78
C TRP A 190 -9.49 -2.29 6.54
N LEU A 191 -9.33 -2.51 7.84
CA LEU A 191 -10.36 -3.11 8.71
C LEU A 191 -11.61 -2.22 8.84
N LYS A 192 -11.46 -0.89 8.79
CA LYS A 192 -12.61 0.04 8.84
C LYS A 192 -13.56 -0.09 7.66
N LEU A 193 -13.10 -0.67 6.53
CA LEU A 193 -13.94 -0.98 5.38
C LEU A 193 -14.82 -2.21 5.62
N LEU A 194 -14.48 -3.08 6.59
CA LEU A 194 -15.31 -4.24 6.90
C LEU A 194 -16.49 -3.85 7.81
N PRO A 195 -17.71 -4.36 7.59
CA PRO A 195 -18.87 -4.06 8.43
C PRO A 195 -18.65 -4.37 9.92
N CYS A 196 -18.02 -5.50 10.23
CA CYS A 196 -17.72 -5.94 11.61
C CYS A 196 -16.34 -5.52 12.13
N ARG A 197 -15.55 -4.79 11.33
CA ARG A 197 -14.22 -4.25 11.66
C ARG A 197 -13.25 -5.30 12.25
N ASP A 198 -12.86 -5.14 13.51
CA ASP A 198 -11.97 -6.04 14.27
C ASP A 198 -12.69 -6.64 15.49
N LYS A 199 -14.03 -6.58 15.53
CA LYS A 199 -14.82 -6.87 16.73
C LYS A 199 -15.55 -8.20 16.72
N SER A 200 -15.90 -8.73 15.55
CA SER A 200 -16.70 -9.94 15.42
C SER A 200 -16.45 -10.64 14.09
N GLY A 201 -16.77 -11.92 13.99
CA GLY A 201 -16.51 -12.74 12.81
C GLY A 201 -15.02 -13.03 12.63
N LEU A 202 -14.66 -13.42 11.41
CA LEU A 202 -13.27 -13.81 11.08
C LEU A 202 -12.28 -12.67 11.19
N SER A 203 -12.75 -11.44 11.02
CA SER A 203 -11.93 -10.22 11.15
C SER A 203 -11.38 -10.00 12.57
N SER A 204 -11.98 -10.61 13.59
CA SER A 204 -11.48 -10.55 14.98
C SER A 204 -10.11 -11.22 15.17
N LEU A 205 -9.74 -12.17 14.29
CA LEU A 205 -8.45 -12.86 14.28
C LEU A 205 -7.31 -11.97 13.77
N MET A 206 -7.62 -10.82 13.16
CA MET A 206 -6.64 -9.94 12.54
C MET A 206 -5.90 -9.06 13.57
N ASP A 207 -5.28 -9.72 14.54
CA ASP A 207 -4.47 -9.05 15.54
C ASP A 207 -3.13 -8.58 14.96
N ARG A 208 -2.78 -7.31 15.17
CA ARG A 208 -1.61 -6.66 14.57
C ARG A 208 -0.30 -7.40 14.93
N PRO A 209 0.02 -7.68 16.22
CA PRO A 209 1.21 -8.45 16.56
C PRO A 209 1.33 -9.79 15.82
N SER A 210 0.23 -10.52 15.67
CA SER A 210 0.24 -11.85 15.05
C SER A 210 0.51 -11.78 13.54
N ILE A 211 -0.15 -10.84 12.84
CA ILE A 211 0.02 -10.66 11.39
C ILE A 211 1.45 -10.21 11.05
N TYR A 212 1.98 -9.23 11.78
CA TYR A 212 3.28 -8.61 11.46
C TYR A 212 4.48 -9.43 11.95
N ARG A 213 4.24 -10.51 12.70
CA ARG A 213 5.26 -11.56 12.98
C ARG A 213 5.40 -12.57 11.84
N GLY A 214 4.48 -12.59 10.89
CA GLY A 214 4.51 -13.51 9.76
C GLY A 214 5.70 -13.30 8.84
N PHE A 215 6.10 -14.36 8.12
CA PHE A 215 7.17 -14.32 7.12
C PHE A 215 6.76 -13.61 5.83
N TYR A 216 5.46 -13.53 5.60
CA TYR A 216 4.84 -12.85 4.48
C TYR A 216 3.47 -12.35 4.92
N HIS A 217 3.12 -11.12 4.58
CA HIS A 217 1.74 -10.68 4.62
C HIS A 217 1.43 -9.71 3.47
N SER A 218 0.24 -9.83 2.89
CA SER A 218 -0.25 -8.99 1.82
C SER A 218 -1.70 -8.61 2.08
N GLN A 219 -1.95 -7.31 2.29
CA GLN A 219 -3.28 -6.71 2.33
C GLN A 219 -3.63 -6.27 0.91
N ARG A 220 -4.68 -6.83 0.32
CA ARG A 220 -5.12 -6.49 -1.04
C ARG A 220 -6.56 -6.03 -1.03
N LEU A 221 -6.82 -4.96 -1.76
CA LEU A 221 -8.12 -4.39 -2.04
C LEU A 221 -8.32 -4.47 -3.55
N HIS A 222 -9.30 -5.23 -3.99
CA HIS A 222 -9.63 -5.36 -5.40
C HIS A 222 -11.09 -4.93 -5.63
N LEU A 223 -11.28 -4.07 -6.61
CA LEU A 223 -12.55 -3.42 -6.91
C LEU A 223 -12.89 -3.67 -8.37
N THR A 224 -14.12 -4.12 -8.63
CA THR A 224 -14.69 -4.21 -9.97
C THR A 224 -16.04 -3.50 -10.00
N SER A 225 -16.24 -2.62 -10.97
CA SER A 225 -17.50 -1.91 -11.20
C SER A 225 -18.07 -2.24 -12.58
N GLY A 226 -19.29 -2.75 -12.62
CA GLY A 226 -20.06 -2.93 -13.86
C GLY A 226 -20.92 -1.72 -14.25
N GLU A 227 -21.01 -0.70 -13.40
CA GLU A 227 -21.95 0.43 -13.58
C GLU A 227 -21.66 1.30 -14.81
N PHE A 228 -20.41 1.31 -15.26
CA PHE A 228 -19.96 2.11 -16.39
C PHE A 228 -19.99 1.35 -17.72
N ASP A 229 -20.31 0.05 -17.69
CA ASP A 229 -20.33 -0.79 -18.87
C ASP A 229 -21.78 -0.97 -19.37
N PRO A 230 -22.13 -0.44 -20.56
CA PRO A 230 -23.48 -0.55 -21.09
C PRO A 230 -23.90 -2.00 -21.38
N MET A 231 -22.96 -2.94 -21.53
CA MET A 231 -23.25 -4.37 -21.72
C MET A 231 -23.33 -5.17 -20.41
N ALA A 232 -22.79 -4.63 -19.32
CA ALA A 232 -22.73 -5.26 -18.00
C ALA A 232 -23.45 -4.44 -16.92
N SER A 233 -24.39 -3.58 -17.33
CA SER A 233 -25.16 -2.65 -16.48
C SER A 233 -25.98 -3.31 -15.35
N ASP A 234 -26.14 -4.64 -15.39
CA ASP A 234 -26.79 -5.43 -14.33
C ASP A 234 -25.81 -5.84 -13.20
N HIS A 235 -24.51 -5.59 -13.39
CA HIS A 235 -23.47 -5.82 -12.38
C HIS A 235 -23.16 -4.52 -11.64
N GLY A 236 -23.43 -4.51 -10.32
CA GLY A 236 -23.06 -3.39 -9.47
C GLY A 236 -21.56 -3.34 -9.14
N ILE A 237 -21.23 -2.91 -7.94
CA ILE A 237 -19.83 -2.80 -7.49
C ILE A 237 -19.51 -3.98 -6.56
N VAL A 238 -18.38 -4.64 -6.81
CA VAL A 238 -17.84 -5.70 -5.97
C VAL A 238 -16.52 -5.24 -5.38
N LEU A 239 -16.43 -5.31 -4.05
CA LEU A 239 -15.22 -5.03 -3.28
C LEU A 239 -14.71 -6.33 -2.66
N GLU A 240 -13.57 -6.79 -3.14
CA GLU A 240 -12.83 -7.92 -2.60
C GLU A 240 -11.72 -7.40 -1.69
N GLN A 241 -11.75 -7.81 -0.43
CA GLN A 241 -10.74 -7.50 0.57
C GLN A 241 -10.06 -8.80 0.98
N THR A 242 -8.78 -8.94 0.67
CA THR A 242 -8.01 -10.14 1.02
C THR A 242 -6.82 -9.81 1.92
N LEU A 243 -6.56 -10.68 2.89
CA LEU A 243 -5.35 -10.66 3.69
C LEU A 243 -4.70 -12.04 3.61
N THR A 244 -3.54 -12.12 2.98
CA THR A 244 -2.76 -13.36 2.87
C THR A 244 -1.61 -13.28 3.84
N VAL A 245 -1.46 -14.24 4.76
CA VAL A 245 -0.40 -14.28 5.77
C VAL A 245 0.24 -15.66 5.82
N VAL A 246 1.57 -15.72 5.93
CA VAL A 246 2.31 -16.96 6.20
C VAL A 246 2.88 -16.91 7.60
N LEU A 247 2.35 -17.77 8.48
CA LEU A 247 2.71 -17.85 9.89
C LEU A 247 3.45 -19.15 10.18
N GLN A 248 4.40 -19.11 11.10
CA GLN A 248 5.02 -20.31 11.64
C GLN A 248 4.38 -20.61 13.01
N PRO A 249 3.77 -21.79 13.21
CA PRO A 249 3.28 -22.18 14.53
C PRO A 249 4.44 -22.36 15.51
N ASP A 250 4.21 -22.06 16.78
CA ASP A 250 5.17 -22.29 17.85
C ASP A 250 5.39 -23.81 18.04
N ALA A 251 6.52 -24.31 17.52
CA ALA A 251 6.87 -25.72 17.64
C ALA A 251 7.72 -25.94 18.90
N LEU A 252 7.20 -26.73 19.85
CA LEU A 252 8.03 -27.31 20.90
C LEU A 252 9.06 -28.23 20.21
N GLU A 253 10.35 -27.92 20.29
CA GLU A 253 11.39 -28.74 19.66
C GLU A 253 11.45 -30.14 20.29
N THR A 254 10.76 -31.11 19.69
CA THR A 254 10.95 -32.53 19.99
C THR A 254 12.12 -33.06 19.16
N ARG A 255 13.18 -33.48 19.85
CA ARG A 255 14.35 -34.15 19.24
C ARG A 255 13.90 -35.48 18.62
N GLY A 256 13.77 -35.52 17.30
CA GLY A 256 13.34 -36.69 16.51
C GLY A 256 13.03 -36.31 15.07
N ARG A 257 12.58 -37.26 14.22
CA ARG A 257 12.04 -36.96 12.87
C ARG A 257 11.01 -35.83 13.02
N LYS A 258 11.30 -34.66 12.44
CA LYS A 258 10.57 -33.41 12.72
C LYS A 258 9.14 -33.53 12.21
N LEU A 259 8.21 -33.83 13.11
CA LEU A 259 6.77 -33.76 12.83
C LEU A 259 6.41 -32.34 12.37
N GLN A 260 5.45 -32.24 11.46
CA GLN A 260 4.82 -30.97 11.14
C GLN A 260 4.19 -30.39 12.41
N PRO A 261 4.31 -29.07 12.65
CA PRO A 261 3.79 -28.48 13.88
C PRO A 261 2.26 -28.49 13.87
N ASN A 262 1.68 -28.84 15.02
CA ASN A 262 0.25 -28.68 15.27
C ASN A 262 -0.06 -27.19 15.41
N TRP A 263 -1.27 -26.81 15.02
CA TRP A 263 -1.70 -25.42 15.10
C TRP A 263 -3.19 -25.34 15.41
N SER A 264 -3.59 -24.27 16.07
CA SER A 264 -4.96 -23.81 16.23
C SER A 264 -5.07 -22.35 15.83
N MET A 265 -6.29 -21.87 15.56
CA MET A 265 -6.52 -20.44 15.28
C MET A 265 -6.03 -19.58 16.45
N SER A 266 -6.29 -20.00 17.68
CA SER A 266 -5.77 -19.35 18.89
C SER A 266 -4.25 -19.32 18.96
N SER A 267 -3.55 -20.39 18.58
CA SER A 267 -2.08 -20.41 18.56
C SER A 267 -1.47 -19.52 17.48
N LEU A 268 -2.12 -19.40 16.32
CA LEU A 268 -1.63 -18.64 15.18
C LEU A 268 -1.89 -17.13 15.34
N PHE A 269 -3.08 -16.77 15.83
CA PHE A 269 -3.54 -15.39 15.87
C PHE A 269 -3.62 -14.81 17.28
N GLY A 270 -3.50 -15.62 18.33
CA GLY A 270 -3.64 -15.20 19.72
C GLY A 270 -5.08 -14.98 20.17
N LYS A 271 -6.07 -15.30 19.32
CA LYS A 271 -7.51 -15.08 19.56
C LYS A 271 -8.36 -16.22 19.01
N THR A 272 -9.54 -16.39 19.57
CA THR A 272 -10.60 -17.28 19.10
C THR A 272 -11.75 -16.48 18.49
N VAL A 273 -12.64 -17.12 17.74
CA VAL A 273 -13.81 -16.45 17.14
C VAL A 273 -15.05 -16.71 17.98
N ASP A 274 -15.59 -15.69 18.64
CA ASP A 274 -16.77 -15.86 19.52
C ASP A 274 -18.05 -16.21 18.75
N GLY A 275 -18.13 -15.82 17.48
CA GLY A 275 -19.26 -16.12 16.61
C GLY A 275 -19.17 -15.44 15.24
N LYS A 276 -20.14 -15.76 14.39
CA LYS A 276 -20.33 -15.16 13.07
C LYS A 276 -20.57 -13.65 13.18
N CYS A 277 -20.07 -12.87 12.20
CA CYS A 277 -20.41 -11.45 12.08
C CYS A 277 -21.91 -11.29 11.80
N ALA A 278 -22.62 -10.55 12.64
CA ALA A 278 -24.08 -10.35 12.52
C ALA A 278 -24.52 -9.70 11.20
N LEU A 279 -23.61 -8.98 10.54
CA LEU A 279 -23.85 -8.33 9.25
C LEU A 279 -23.45 -9.20 8.04
N ALA A 280 -22.77 -10.32 8.27
CA ALA A 280 -22.34 -11.24 7.21
C ALA A 280 -23.45 -12.25 6.87
N LYS A 281 -23.59 -12.55 5.58
CA LYS A 281 -24.46 -13.62 5.07
C LYS A 281 -23.93 -14.98 5.51
N SER A 282 -22.62 -15.19 5.43
CA SER A 282 -21.93 -16.40 5.88
C SER A 282 -20.52 -16.08 6.37
N SER A 283 -20.07 -16.83 7.40
CA SER A 283 -18.68 -16.85 7.86
C SER A 283 -18.19 -18.30 7.83
N ASN A 284 -17.32 -18.63 6.88
CA ASN A 284 -16.85 -20.01 6.65
C ASN A 284 -15.33 -20.11 6.80
N VAL A 285 -14.85 -21.19 7.38
CA VAL A 285 -13.43 -21.53 7.44
C VAL A 285 -13.19 -22.76 6.57
N TYR A 286 -12.09 -22.75 5.84
CA TYR A 286 -11.70 -23.82 4.95
C TYR A 286 -10.28 -24.28 5.29
N VAL A 287 -10.03 -25.58 5.16
CA VAL A 287 -8.69 -26.15 5.21
C VAL A 287 -8.45 -26.89 3.91
N GLN A 288 -7.46 -26.43 3.14
CA GLN A 288 -7.07 -27.08 1.89
C GLN A 288 -5.84 -27.94 2.10
N LEU A 289 -5.97 -29.24 1.79
CA LEU A 289 -4.84 -30.15 1.66
C LEU A 289 -4.51 -30.31 0.19
N GLU A 290 -3.27 -29.98 -0.18
CA GLU A 290 -2.78 -30.04 -1.55
C GLU A 290 -2.73 -31.49 -2.08
N GLY A 291 -2.89 -31.67 -3.39
CA GLY A 291 -2.93 -33.00 -4.00
C GLY A 291 -1.69 -33.87 -3.71
N SER A 292 -0.49 -33.29 -3.76
CA SER A 292 0.76 -34.00 -3.43
C SER A 292 0.83 -34.43 -1.97
N LEU A 293 0.25 -33.65 -1.05
CA LEU A 293 0.13 -34.02 0.36
C LEU A 293 -0.85 -35.19 0.54
N VAL A 294 -2.01 -35.11 -0.11
CA VAL A 294 -3.05 -36.16 -0.06
C VAL A 294 -2.56 -37.46 -0.66
N HIS A 295 -1.77 -37.40 -1.74
CA HIS A 295 -1.16 -38.58 -2.38
C HIS A 295 -0.17 -39.27 -1.44
N ASN A 296 0.79 -38.53 -0.86
CA ASN A 296 1.79 -39.09 0.06
C ASN A 296 1.17 -39.67 1.34
N MET A 297 -0.03 -39.23 1.74
CA MET A 297 -0.75 -39.82 2.87
C MET A 297 -1.38 -41.18 2.56
N LYS A 298 -1.68 -41.48 1.28
CA LYS A 298 -2.31 -42.75 0.87
C LYS A 298 -1.30 -43.88 0.75
N ASP A 299 -0.08 -43.59 0.30
CA ASP A 299 0.96 -44.61 0.11
C ASP A 299 1.43 -45.25 1.44
N GLU A 300 1.13 -44.63 2.58
CA GLU A 300 1.43 -45.20 3.92
C GLU A 300 0.25 -45.98 4.55
N GLY A 301 -0.94 -45.98 3.92
CA GLY A 301 -2.15 -46.61 4.45
C GLY A 301 -2.65 -47.76 3.59
N ASP A 302 -2.72 -48.96 4.18
CA ASP A 302 -3.36 -50.15 3.57
C ASP A 302 -4.78 -49.81 3.09
N GLU A 303 -5.15 -50.27 1.88
CA GLU A 303 -6.42 -49.97 1.21
C GLU A 303 -7.61 -50.59 1.98
N GLY A 304 -8.05 -49.97 3.08
CA GLY A 304 -9.20 -50.50 3.80
C GLY A 304 -9.40 -50.03 5.23
N LEU A 305 -9.41 -48.73 5.51
CA LEU A 305 -10.21 -48.20 6.65
C LEU A 305 -10.43 -46.69 6.51
N GLU A 306 -11.68 -46.26 6.50
CA GLU A 306 -12.14 -44.86 6.36
C GLU A 306 -11.87 -43.96 7.59
N SER A 307 -10.71 -44.10 8.23
CA SER A 307 -10.26 -43.18 9.30
C SER A 307 -8.94 -42.54 8.92
N ASN A 308 -8.90 -41.21 8.80
CA ASN A 308 -7.68 -40.44 8.54
C ASN A 308 -6.68 -40.65 9.69
N LEU A 309 -5.81 -41.65 9.59
CA LEU A 309 -4.81 -41.94 10.62
C LEU A 309 -3.72 -40.85 10.69
N ASN A 310 -3.55 -40.05 9.63
CA ASN A 310 -2.42 -39.12 9.47
C ASN A 310 -2.64 -37.77 10.17
N PHE A 311 -3.89 -37.32 10.34
CA PHE A 311 -4.22 -36.03 10.96
C PHE A 311 -5.61 -36.03 11.60
N GLU A 312 -5.83 -35.11 12.53
CA GLU A 312 -7.10 -34.91 13.23
C GLU A 312 -7.44 -33.42 13.31
N PHE A 313 -8.71 -33.08 13.09
CA PHE A 313 -9.26 -31.75 13.36
C PHE A 313 -9.88 -31.69 14.76
N SER A 314 -9.78 -30.56 15.46
CA SER A 314 -10.46 -30.36 16.75
C SER A 314 -11.99 -30.35 16.62
N ILE A 315 -12.51 -30.05 15.42
CA ILE A 315 -13.93 -29.95 15.08
C ILE A 315 -14.16 -30.79 13.82
N SER A 316 -15.28 -31.50 13.73
CA SER A 316 -15.64 -32.24 12.52
C SER A 316 -16.01 -31.29 11.36
N PRO A 317 -15.55 -31.54 10.13
CA PRO A 317 -15.91 -30.72 8.98
C PRO A 317 -17.39 -30.86 8.63
N ASP A 318 -18.05 -29.74 8.29
CA ASP A 318 -19.44 -29.74 7.81
C ASP A 318 -19.51 -30.22 6.35
N ARG A 319 -18.44 -29.98 5.58
CA ARG A 319 -18.36 -30.30 4.15
C ARG A 319 -16.97 -30.76 3.76
N ILE A 320 -16.90 -31.70 2.83
CA ILE A 320 -15.65 -32.17 2.24
C ILE A 320 -15.82 -32.10 0.72
N MET A 321 -14.99 -31.29 0.07
CA MET A 321 -15.00 -31.11 -1.37
C MET A 321 -13.69 -31.65 -1.95
N LYS A 322 -13.80 -32.64 -2.83
CA LYS A 322 -12.65 -33.18 -3.55
C LYS A 322 -12.50 -32.46 -4.89
N GLU A 323 -11.25 -32.14 -5.22
CA GLU A 323 -10.92 -31.59 -6.53
C GLU A 323 -11.22 -32.59 -7.65
N VAL A 324 -11.83 -32.08 -8.71
CA VAL A 324 -12.19 -32.79 -9.94
C VAL A 324 -11.28 -32.29 -11.06
N ASN A 325 -10.85 -33.18 -11.93
CA ASN A 325 -9.96 -32.84 -13.06
C ASN A 325 -8.68 -32.12 -12.60
N SER A 326 -8.07 -32.60 -11.50
CA SER A 326 -6.74 -32.14 -11.13
C SER A 326 -5.79 -32.35 -12.31
N PHE A 327 -4.95 -31.35 -12.60
CA PHE A 327 -4.03 -31.40 -13.73
C PHE A 327 -3.14 -32.65 -13.67
N HIS A 328 -2.68 -33.01 -12.47
CA HIS A 328 -2.14 -34.34 -12.18
C HIS A 328 -3.29 -35.24 -11.73
N ARG A 329 -3.76 -36.14 -12.60
CA ARG A 329 -4.87 -37.08 -12.32
C ARG A 329 -4.67 -37.90 -11.04
N GLU A 330 -3.44 -38.03 -10.58
CA GLU A 330 -3.05 -38.77 -9.36
C GLU A 330 -3.13 -37.91 -8.09
N HIS A 331 -3.07 -36.57 -8.20
CA HIS A 331 -2.95 -35.64 -7.07
C HIS A 331 -4.18 -34.72 -6.99
N SER A 332 -5.25 -35.18 -6.34
CA SER A 332 -6.46 -34.37 -6.12
C SER A 332 -6.39 -33.67 -4.77
N SER A 333 -6.50 -32.34 -4.74
CA SER A 333 -6.62 -31.61 -3.49
C SER A 333 -7.98 -31.84 -2.81
N ILE A 334 -8.02 -31.70 -1.49
CA ILE A 334 -9.24 -31.83 -0.69
C ILE A 334 -9.43 -30.55 0.10
N LEU A 335 -10.66 -30.03 0.08
CA LEU A 335 -11.07 -28.82 0.79
C LEU A 335 -12.10 -29.19 1.85
N TYR A 336 -11.74 -29.02 3.11
CA TYR A 336 -12.61 -29.20 4.27
C TYR A 336 -13.26 -27.86 4.62
N GLY A 337 -14.59 -27.81 4.73
CA GLY A 337 -15.35 -26.61 5.07
C GLY A 337 -16.00 -26.70 6.44
N PHE A 338 -15.91 -25.60 7.20
CA PHE A 338 -16.46 -25.42 8.53
C PHE A 338 -17.28 -24.13 8.55
N SER A 339 -18.53 -24.19 8.99
CA SER A 339 -19.42 -23.04 9.06
C SER A 339 -19.49 -22.50 10.49
N ILE A 340 -19.21 -21.21 10.66
CA ILE A 340 -19.33 -20.55 11.96
C ILE A 340 -20.81 -20.21 12.17
N LYS A 341 -21.42 -20.83 13.18
CA LYS A 341 -22.83 -20.59 13.55
C LYS A 341 -22.94 -19.42 14.55
N ASP A 342 -24.15 -18.87 14.65
CA ASP A 342 -24.45 -17.80 15.60
C ASP A 342 -24.47 -18.33 17.04
N HIS A 343 -23.79 -17.60 17.95
CA HIS A 343 -23.83 -17.77 19.41
C HIS A 343 -23.73 -19.23 19.91
N HIS A 344 -22.50 -19.75 19.99
CA HIS A 344 -22.21 -20.93 20.82
C HIS A 344 -21.79 -20.52 22.23
N SER A 345 -22.03 -21.40 23.21
CA SER A 345 -21.52 -21.23 24.59
C SER A 345 -20.00 -21.32 24.70
N LYS A 346 -19.32 -21.73 23.62
CA LYS A 346 -17.86 -21.80 23.49
C LYS A 346 -17.42 -21.09 22.21
N PRO A 347 -16.29 -20.36 22.24
CA PRO A 347 -15.75 -19.73 21.05
C PRO A 347 -15.27 -20.79 20.04
N PHE A 348 -15.38 -20.47 18.75
CA PHE A 348 -14.90 -21.29 17.65
C PHE A 348 -13.37 -21.20 17.55
N ASP A 349 -12.70 -22.34 17.69
CA ASP A 349 -11.24 -22.48 17.54
C ASP A 349 -10.92 -23.78 16.79
N LEU A 350 -10.59 -23.64 15.50
CA LEU A 350 -10.20 -24.77 14.66
C LEU A 350 -8.73 -25.11 14.92
N GLY A 351 -8.49 -26.36 15.30
CA GLY A 351 -7.17 -26.95 15.51
C GLY A 351 -6.91 -28.06 14.49
N PHE A 352 -5.67 -28.13 14.02
CA PHE A 352 -5.13 -29.16 13.16
C PHE A 352 -3.99 -29.87 13.88
N LYS A 353 -4.11 -31.19 14.03
CA LYS A 353 -3.09 -32.03 14.65
C LYS A 353 -2.57 -33.05 13.65
N TRP A 354 -1.24 -33.13 13.56
CA TRP A 354 -0.53 -34.16 12.82
C TRP A 354 -0.34 -35.38 13.71
N ASN A 355 -0.72 -36.55 13.22
CA ASN A 355 -0.49 -37.83 13.90
C ASN A 355 0.75 -38.53 13.34
N LEU A 356 1.03 -38.34 12.05
CA LEU A 356 2.18 -38.93 11.34
C LEU A 356 3.04 -37.86 10.68
N PRO A 357 4.38 -38.05 10.60
CA PRO A 357 5.27 -37.14 9.90
C PRO A 357 5.10 -37.30 8.39
N VAL A 358 4.69 -36.23 7.70
CA VAL A 358 4.53 -36.22 6.24
C VAL A 358 5.39 -35.12 5.61
N THR A 359 6.03 -35.44 4.49
CA THR A 359 6.77 -34.51 3.64
C THR A 359 6.16 -34.48 2.25
N TRP A 360 6.01 -33.29 1.67
CA TRP A 360 5.50 -33.09 0.32
C TRP A 360 6.15 -31.85 -0.31
N SER A 361 5.87 -31.61 -1.58
CA SER A 361 6.27 -30.41 -2.31
C SER A 361 5.05 -29.74 -2.93
N CYS A 362 5.01 -28.41 -2.90
CA CYS A 362 3.95 -27.65 -3.57
C CYS A 362 4.11 -27.66 -5.09
N VAL A 363 3.01 -27.49 -5.82
CA VAL A 363 3.03 -27.34 -7.28
C VAL A 363 3.65 -25.98 -7.65
N LYS A 364 4.78 -26.05 -8.36
CA LYS A 364 5.59 -24.89 -8.75
C LYS A 364 5.12 -24.33 -10.09
N ALA A 365 5.35 -23.04 -10.31
CA ALA A 365 5.18 -22.44 -11.65
C ALA A 365 6.09 -23.13 -12.69
N PRO A 366 5.80 -23.03 -14.00
CA PRO A 366 6.55 -23.74 -15.04
C PRO A 366 8.06 -23.47 -15.01
N LEU A 367 8.45 -22.23 -14.72
CA LEU A 367 9.84 -21.84 -14.54
C LEU A 367 9.98 -21.13 -13.19
N ARG A 368 11.06 -21.44 -12.45
CA ARG A 368 11.50 -20.63 -11.33
C ARG A 368 12.19 -19.39 -11.89
N VAL A 369 11.71 -18.21 -11.53
CA VAL A 369 12.31 -16.95 -11.96
C VAL A 369 13.07 -16.32 -10.82
N SER A 370 14.29 -15.88 -11.10
CA SER A 370 15.11 -15.07 -10.20
C SER A 370 15.71 -13.91 -10.97
N ARG A 371 15.87 -12.78 -10.30
CA ARG A 371 16.37 -11.53 -10.85
C ARG A 371 17.50 -11.02 -9.98
N PHE A 372 18.58 -10.58 -10.61
CA PHE A 372 19.74 -10.03 -9.91
C PHE A 372 20.46 -8.98 -10.77
N LEU A 373 21.27 -8.15 -10.11
CA LEU A 373 22.12 -7.17 -10.76
C LEU A 373 23.48 -7.79 -11.09
N MET A 374 24.00 -7.45 -12.27
CA MET A 374 25.32 -7.80 -12.75
C MET A 374 26.15 -6.54 -13.00
N GLY A 375 27.47 -6.70 -13.02
CA GLY A 375 28.42 -5.60 -13.24
C GLY A 375 28.96 -5.01 -11.94
N SER A 376 30.11 -4.37 -12.06
CA SER A 376 30.83 -3.72 -10.95
C SER A 376 31.07 -2.25 -11.29
N GLY A 377 30.88 -1.38 -10.30
CA GLY A 377 31.14 0.06 -10.43
C GLY A 377 29.87 0.91 -10.32
N ASN A 378 30.06 2.22 -10.44
CA ASN A 378 29.01 3.21 -10.20
C ASN A 378 28.45 3.85 -11.48
N GLU A 379 28.94 3.46 -12.66
CA GLU A 379 28.50 3.99 -13.95
C GLU A 379 27.62 2.99 -14.70
N ARG A 380 28.12 1.78 -14.96
CA ARG A 380 27.41 0.73 -15.72
C ARG A 380 26.96 -0.41 -14.84
N GLY A 381 25.86 -1.03 -15.22
CA GLY A 381 25.34 -2.27 -14.65
C GLY A 381 24.59 -3.09 -15.68
N ALA A 382 24.12 -4.26 -15.28
CA ALA A 382 23.21 -5.06 -16.09
C ALA A 382 22.14 -5.70 -15.20
N ILE A 383 20.93 -5.84 -15.73
CA ILE A 383 19.83 -6.59 -15.12
C ILE A 383 19.84 -7.97 -15.74
N ALA A 384 19.90 -9.01 -14.92
CA ALA A 384 19.79 -10.39 -15.34
C ALA A 384 18.53 -11.03 -14.77
N LEU A 385 17.80 -11.71 -15.63
CA LEU A 385 16.65 -12.55 -15.31
C LEU A 385 17.05 -13.99 -15.61
N SER A 386 17.08 -14.85 -14.60
CA SER A 386 17.34 -16.29 -14.72
C SER A 386 16.06 -17.07 -14.52
N LEU A 387 15.74 -17.90 -15.52
CA LEU A 387 14.58 -18.76 -15.62
C LEU A 387 15.09 -20.21 -15.54
N GLN A 388 14.75 -20.93 -14.47
CA GLN A 388 15.14 -22.32 -14.31
C GLN A 388 13.93 -23.23 -14.45
N SER A 389 14.08 -24.31 -15.22
CA SER A 389 13.05 -25.34 -15.37
C SER A 389 12.73 -25.98 -14.02
N THR A 390 11.44 -26.13 -13.73
CA THR A 390 10.94 -26.93 -12.60
C THR A 390 10.49 -28.32 -13.10
N GLU A 391 10.34 -29.28 -12.20
CA GLU A 391 9.82 -30.63 -12.52
C GLU A 391 8.50 -30.58 -13.32
N TRP A 392 7.70 -29.52 -13.14
CA TRP A 392 6.51 -29.22 -13.93
C TRP A 392 6.78 -29.17 -15.44
N SER A 393 7.75 -28.37 -15.88
CA SER A 393 8.09 -28.22 -17.30
C SER A 393 8.51 -29.54 -17.95
N GLN A 394 9.03 -30.48 -17.16
CA GLN A 394 9.44 -31.81 -17.63
C GLN A 394 8.25 -32.75 -17.86
N SER A 395 7.09 -32.45 -17.27
CA SER A 395 5.84 -33.21 -17.41
C SER A 395 4.95 -32.76 -18.57
N LEU A 396 5.30 -31.65 -19.25
CA LEU A 396 4.56 -31.19 -20.43
C LEU A 396 4.70 -32.20 -21.58
N PRO A 397 3.64 -32.45 -22.36
CA PRO A 397 3.72 -33.31 -23.52
C PRO A 397 4.84 -32.81 -24.45
N LYS A 398 5.86 -33.65 -24.66
CA LYS A 398 7.04 -33.30 -25.47
C LYS A 398 6.74 -33.17 -26.96
N VAL A 399 5.53 -33.51 -27.38
CA VAL A 399 5.10 -33.59 -28.78
C VAL A 399 3.75 -32.90 -28.90
N ASP A 400 3.75 -31.74 -29.58
CA ASP A 400 2.52 -31.21 -30.15
C ASP A 400 2.14 -32.09 -31.34
N HIS A 401 0.85 -32.28 -31.63
CA HIS A 401 0.35 -33.23 -32.64
C HIS A 401 0.81 -32.93 -34.10
N ASN A 402 1.65 -31.90 -34.30
CA ASN A 402 2.04 -31.33 -35.59
C ASN A 402 3.56 -31.30 -35.87
N GLU A 403 4.37 -32.20 -35.30
CA GLU A 403 5.85 -32.24 -35.51
C GLU A 403 6.61 -30.94 -35.14
N GLU A 404 5.93 -29.90 -34.66
CA GLU A 404 6.55 -28.69 -34.12
C GLU A 404 7.08 -28.97 -32.71
N LYS A 405 8.35 -28.64 -32.49
CA LYS A 405 8.95 -28.67 -31.14
C LYS A 405 8.09 -27.82 -30.20
N CYS A 406 7.68 -28.38 -29.07
CA CYS A 406 6.95 -27.68 -28.02
C CYS A 406 7.68 -26.39 -27.63
N ARG A 407 6.97 -25.27 -27.63
CA ARG A 407 7.48 -23.95 -27.23
C ARG A 407 6.60 -23.35 -26.15
N LEU A 408 7.27 -22.90 -25.09
CA LEU A 408 6.71 -22.22 -23.94
C LEU A 408 6.77 -20.71 -24.16
N LYS A 409 5.61 -20.04 -24.12
CA LYS A 409 5.53 -18.57 -24.12
C LYS A 409 5.65 -18.02 -22.71
N VAL A 410 6.51 -17.01 -22.53
CA VAL A 410 6.74 -16.32 -21.26
C VAL A 410 6.70 -14.82 -21.48
N ASP A 411 5.74 -14.14 -20.88
CA ASP A 411 5.61 -12.68 -20.96
C ASP A 411 6.33 -12.03 -19.77
N VAL A 412 7.18 -11.05 -20.04
CA VAL A 412 7.97 -10.29 -19.07
C VAL A 412 7.55 -8.83 -19.13
N PHE A 413 7.00 -8.32 -18.03
CA PHE A 413 6.72 -6.90 -17.83
C PHE A 413 7.70 -6.33 -16.81
N GLN A 414 8.46 -5.32 -17.22
CA GLN A 414 9.46 -4.68 -16.37
C GLN A 414 9.34 -3.16 -16.44
N VAL A 415 9.26 -2.53 -15.26
CA VAL A 415 9.37 -1.09 -15.09
C VAL A 415 10.73 -0.77 -14.46
N VAL A 416 11.41 0.24 -14.99
CA VAL A 416 12.69 0.75 -14.49
C VAL A 416 12.57 2.26 -14.26
N PRO A 417 12.98 2.78 -13.09
CA PRO A 417 12.95 4.22 -12.84
C PRO A 417 13.76 5.02 -13.86
N TRP A 418 13.40 6.28 -14.05
CA TRP A 418 14.00 7.15 -15.07
C TRP A 418 15.53 7.33 -14.95
N TYR A 419 16.06 7.21 -13.73
CA TYR A 419 17.50 7.31 -13.45
C TYR A 419 18.28 6.02 -13.78
N ILE A 420 17.63 4.99 -14.31
CA ILE A 420 18.25 3.76 -14.81
C ILE A 420 18.05 3.72 -16.33
N LYS A 421 19.11 4.03 -17.08
CA LYS A 421 19.07 4.13 -18.55
C LYS A 421 19.35 2.78 -19.17
N VAL A 422 18.30 2.00 -19.43
CA VAL A 422 18.41 0.64 -19.97
C VAL A 422 18.65 0.68 -21.48
N TYR A 423 19.65 -0.09 -21.94
CA TYR A 423 19.94 -0.30 -23.35
C TYR A 423 19.22 -1.53 -23.88
N TYR A 424 17.96 -1.37 -24.28
CA TYR A 424 17.14 -2.49 -24.75
C TYR A 424 17.72 -3.25 -25.97
N HIS A 425 18.54 -2.58 -26.79
CA HIS A 425 19.25 -3.21 -27.90
C HIS A 425 20.36 -4.19 -27.47
N THR A 426 20.76 -4.16 -26.19
CA THR A 426 21.75 -5.10 -25.62
C THR A 426 21.13 -6.38 -25.07
N ALA A 427 19.82 -6.56 -25.25
CA ALA A 427 19.10 -7.76 -24.83
C ALA A 427 19.75 -9.02 -25.41
N LYS A 428 20.34 -9.84 -24.54
CA LYS A 428 20.88 -11.15 -24.89
C LYS A 428 20.08 -12.22 -24.18
N VAL A 429 19.60 -13.20 -24.94
CA VAL A 429 18.91 -14.37 -24.43
C VAL A 429 19.84 -15.58 -24.57
N TYR A 430 20.04 -16.30 -23.48
CA TYR A 430 20.76 -17.57 -23.47
C TYR A 430 19.78 -18.67 -23.09
N VAL A 431 19.84 -19.80 -23.79
CA VAL A 431 19.11 -21.03 -23.45
C VAL A 431 20.13 -22.13 -23.26
N ASP A 432 20.16 -22.73 -22.08
CA ASP A 432 21.12 -23.75 -21.67
C ASP A 432 22.59 -23.33 -21.91
N GLY A 433 22.88 -22.05 -21.70
CA GLY A 433 24.20 -21.44 -21.89
C GLY A 433 24.53 -21.08 -23.35
N VAL A 434 23.67 -21.45 -24.31
CA VAL A 434 23.86 -21.12 -25.72
C VAL A 434 23.14 -19.81 -26.05
N PRO A 435 23.84 -18.79 -26.60
CA PRO A 435 23.20 -17.55 -27.01
C PRO A 435 22.21 -17.83 -28.15
N GLN A 436 20.99 -17.33 -28.00
CA GLN A 436 19.94 -17.42 -29.01
C GLN A 436 19.92 -16.16 -29.88
N SER A 437 19.50 -16.33 -31.13
CA SER A 437 19.24 -15.20 -32.01
C SER A 437 18.00 -14.43 -31.51
N PHE A 438 17.98 -13.12 -31.72
CA PHE A 438 16.89 -12.26 -31.25
C PHE A 438 15.53 -12.72 -31.81
N GLY A 439 15.44 -13.05 -33.10
CA GLY A 439 14.20 -13.44 -33.76
C GLY A 439 13.69 -14.84 -33.40
N ASP A 440 14.57 -15.74 -32.95
CA ASP A 440 14.16 -17.09 -32.55
C ASP A 440 13.61 -17.13 -31.11
N ALA A 441 14.15 -16.27 -30.25
CA ALA A 441 13.82 -16.26 -28.82
C ALA A 441 12.75 -15.23 -28.43
N ILE A 442 12.59 -14.14 -29.17
CA ILE A 442 11.67 -13.04 -28.84
C ILE A 442 10.57 -12.97 -29.90
N GLU A 443 9.34 -13.27 -29.50
CA GLU A 443 8.16 -13.20 -30.38
C GLU A 443 7.66 -11.76 -30.53
N LYS A 444 7.64 -11.01 -29.42
CA LYS A 444 7.13 -9.63 -29.37
C LYS A 444 7.93 -8.82 -28.36
N LEU A 445 8.28 -7.59 -28.73
CA LEU A 445 8.92 -6.63 -27.85
C LEU A 445 8.25 -5.26 -28.00
N SER A 446 7.72 -4.71 -26.92
CA SER A 446 7.30 -3.32 -26.80
C SER A 446 8.15 -2.65 -25.74
N VAL A 447 8.72 -1.49 -26.06
CA VAL A 447 9.62 -0.77 -25.17
C VAL A 447 9.29 0.71 -25.22
N SER A 448 9.15 1.31 -24.05
CA SER A 448 9.15 2.76 -23.87
C SER A 448 10.39 3.13 -23.05
N PRO A 449 11.42 3.73 -23.66
CA PRO A 449 12.63 4.11 -22.93
C PRO A 449 12.36 5.15 -21.84
N SER A 450 13.14 5.10 -20.76
CA SER A 450 13.11 6.11 -19.71
C SER A 450 13.53 7.48 -20.22
N GLU A 451 12.81 8.52 -19.79
CA GLU A 451 13.14 9.90 -20.11
C GLU A 451 13.40 10.69 -18.81
N ASP A 452 14.52 11.41 -18.76
CA ASP A 452 15.05 12.00 -17.52
C ASP A 452 14.02 12.92 -16.85
N LYS A 453 13.58 12.55 -15.64
CA LYS A 453 12.56 13.25 -14.83
C LYS A 453 11.19 13.40 -15.51
N VAL A 454 10.92 12.65 -16.58
CA VAL A 454 9.64 12.67 -17.29
C VAL A 454 8.90 11.34 -17.15
N SER A 455 9.53 10.21 -17.46
CA SER A 455 8.86 8.91 -17.49
C SER A 455 9.79 7.74 -17.12
N PRO A 456 9.27 6.67 -16.50
CA PRO A 456 10.04 5.46 -16.27
C PRO A 456 10.21 4.70 -17.60
N GLY A 457 11.25 3.87 -17.66
CA GLY A 457 11.41 2.92 -18.75
C GLY A 457 10.50 1.71 -18.55
N VAL A 458 9.82 1.28 -19.61
CA VAL A 458 8.88 0.16 -19.60
C VAL A 458 9.28 -0.82 -20.68
N MET A 459 9.28 -2.11 -20.33
CA MET A 459 9.54 -3.20 -21.27
C MET A 459 8.47 -4.27 -21.12
N GLU A 460 7.84 -4.61 -22.23
CA GLU A 460 6.96 -5.76 -22.39
C GLU A 460 7.59 -6.68 -23.43
N MET A 461 8.03 -7.87 -23.02
CA MET A 461 8.73 -8.83 -23.88
C MET A 461 8.06 -10.19 -23.80
N SER A 462 7.80 -10.82 -24.94
CA SER A 462 7.30 -12.19 -25.00
C SER A 462 8.40 -13.11 -25.50
N LEU A 463 8.88 -13.97 -24.61
CA LEU A 463 9.93 -14.95 -24.87
C LEU A 463 9.31 -16.26 -25.35
N LYS A 464 9.90 -16.83 -26.39
CA LYS A 464 9.55 -18.14 -26.95
C LYS A 464 10.67 -19.12 -26.61
N LEU A 465 10.45 -19.96 -25.61
CA LEU A 465 11.46 -20.86 -25.08
C LEU A 465 11.13 -22.33 -25.40
N PRO A 466 12.11 -23.23 -25.62
CA PRO A 466 11.85 -24.65 -25.79
C PRO A 466 11.30 -25.31 -24.52
N CYS A 467 10.34 -26.21 -24.60
CA CYS A 467 9.77 -26.85 -23.39
C CYS A 467 10.77 -27.76 -22.63
N ASP A 468 11.83 -28.23 -23.29
CA ASP A 468 12.88 -29.10 -22.75
C ASP A 468 14.08 -28.35 -22.16
N LEU A 469 14.01 -27.01 -22.08
CA LEU A 469 15.08 -26.19 -21.52
C LEU A 469 15.37 -26.57 -20.06
N LYS A 470 16.63 -26.51 -19.63
CA LYS A 470 17.00 -26.59 -18.20
C LYS A 470 17.08 -25.21 -17.57
N SER A 471 17.62 -24.25 -18.31
CA SER A 471 17.77 -22.87 -17.88
C SER A 471 17.72 -21.91 -19.06
N ALA A 472 17.16 -20.72 -18.84
CA ALA A 472 17.25 -19.59 -19.75
C ALA A 472 17.66 -18.35 -18.97
N SER A 473 18.38 -17.43 -19.60
CA SER A 473 18.73 -16.15 -18.99
C SER A 473 18.58 -15.01 -19.98
N LEU A 474 17.96 -13.92 -19.54
CA LEU A 474 17.85 -12.65 -20.25
C LEU A 474 18.72 -11.61 -19.55
N THR A 475 19.61 -10.95 -20.28
CA THR A 475 20.47 -9.90 -19.75
C THR A 475 20.29 -8.59 -20.51
N LEU A 476 20.22 -7.48 -19.78
CA LEU A 476 20.07 -6.11 -20.30
C LEU A 476 21.10 -5.21 -19.62
N GLU A 477 21.92 -4.52 -20.40
CA GLU A 477 22.89 -3.54 -19.89
C GLU A 477 22.21 -2.18 -19.64
N PHE A 478 22.66 -1.44 -18.63
CA PHE A 478 22.13 -0.12 -18.29
C PHE A 478 23.20 0.79 -17.70
N ASP A 479 22.96 2.10 -17.83
CA ASP A 479 23.75 3.13 -17.18
C ASP A 479 23.00 3.75 -16.00
N LYS A 480 23.75 4.09 -14.95
CA LYS A 480 23.27 4.75 -13.74
C LYS A 480 23.26 6.25 -13.95
N GLY A 481 22.09 6.87 -13.78
CA GLY A 481 21.92 8.31 -13.86
C GLY A 481 22.54 9.05 -12.68
N PHE A 482 23.00 10.28 -12.94
CA PHE A 482 23.40 11.20 -11.89
C PHE A 482 22.18 11.95 -11.35
N LEU A 483 21.90 11.76 -10.07
CA LEU A 483 20.84 12.47 -9.38
C LEU A 483 21.35 13.77 -8.78
N HIS A 484 20.48 14.75 -8.70
CA HIS A 484 20.71 15.95 -7.91
C HIS A 484 20.59 15.64 -6.41
N ILE A 485 21.19 16.49 -5.58
CA ILE A 485 21.19 16.33 -4.13
C ILE A 485 19.78 16.23 -3.52
N ASP A 486 18.79 16.90 -4.11
CA ASP A 486 17.39 16.92 -3.67
C ASP A 486 16.58 15.70 -4.15
N GLU A 487 17.15 14.86 -5.01
CA GLU A 487 16.54 13.65 -5.52
C GLU A 487 16.97 12.41 -4.72
N TYR A 488 17.98 12.53 -3.85
CA TYR A 488 18.37 11.45 -2.96
C TYR A 488 17.36 11.26 -1.84
N PRO A 489 17.04 10.00 -1.48
CA PRO A 489 16.33 9.70 -0.25
C PRO A 489 17.16 10.14 0.96
N PRO A 490 16.54 10.32 2.14
CA PRO A 490 17.25 10.71 3.37
C PRO A 490 18.46 9.81 3.71
N ASP A 491 18.37 8.51 3.38
CA ASP A 491 19.51 7.59 3.40
C ASP A 491 19.96 7.26 1.97
N ALA A 492 20.90 8.05 1.46
CA ALA A 492 21.47 7.88 0.13
C ALA A 492 22.33 6.61 0.00
N ASN A 493 22.86 6.08 1.11
CA ASN A 493 23.79 4.93 1.10
C ASN A 493 23.05 3.60 0.94
N GLN A 494 21.76 3.55 1.22
CA GLN A 494 20.93 2.37 1.01
C GLN A 494 20.89 1.96 -0.48
N GLY A 495 21.02 2.90 -1.41
CA GLY A 495 20.82 2.68 -2.85
C GLY A 495 19.39 3.04 -3.29
N PHE A 496 18.97 2.57 -4.46
CA PHE A 496 17.68 2.85 -5.10
C PHE A 496 17.01 1.57 -5.57
N ASP A 497 15.69 1.48 -5.43
CA ASP A 497 14.95 0.26 -5.75
C ASP A 497 14.39 0.28 -7.17
N ILE A 498 14.63 -0.80 -7.91
CA ILE A 498 13.90 -1.12 -9.15
C ILE A 498 12.76 -2.07 -8.78
N PRO A 499 11.51 -1.74 -9.12
CA PRO A 499 10.36 -2.58 -8.78
C PRO A 499 10.47 -3.97 -9.42
N SER A 500 9.78 -4.94 -8.80
CA SER A 500 9.70 -6.32 -9.30
C SER A 500 9.21 -6.36 -10.75
N ALA A 501 9.86 -7.16 -11.59
CA ALA A 501 9.30 -7.54 -12.89
C ALA A 501 8.20 -8.60 -12.69
N ILE A 502 7.17 -8.53 -13.52
CA ILE A 502 6.03 -9.45 -13.54
C ILE A 502 6.25 -10.46 -14.66
N ILE A 503 6.13 -11.74 -14.34
CA ILE A 503 6.26 -12.84 -15.29
C ILE A 503 4.92 -13.55 -15.40
N SER A 504 4.41 -13.62 -16.63
CA SER A 504 3.14 -14.26 -16.98
C SER A 504 3.36 -15.44 -17.91
N TYR A 505 2.59 -16.50 -17.71
CA TYR A 505 2.58 -17.68 -18.58
C TYR A 505 1.22 -17.75 -19.32
N PRO A 506 1.07 -17.11 -20.49
CA PRO A 506 -0.23 -16.94 -21.15
C PRO A 506 -0.87 -18.25 -21.61
N ASP A 507 -0.07 -19.26 -21.94
CA ASP A 507 -0.55 -20.56 -22.43
C ASP A 507 -1.09 -21.46 -21.29
N PHE A 508 -0.85 -21.06 -20.03
CA PHE A 508 -1.20 -21.84 -18.86
C PHE A 508 -2.26 -21.13 -18.03
N GLN A 509 -3.26 -21.91 -17.63
CA GLN A 509 -4.33 -21.43 -16.77
C GLN A 509 -4.39 -22.29 -15.52
N THR A 510 -4.46 -21.63 -14.36
CA THR A 510 -4.71 -22.28 -13.08
C THR A 510 -6.18 -22.11 -12.70
N CYS A 511 -6.78 -23.21 -12.26
CA CYS A 511 -8.11 -23.27 -11.64
C CYS A 511 -8.19 -24.54 -10.79
N MET A 512 -8.95 -24.50 -9.71
CA MET A 512 -9.22 -25.67 -8.86
C MET A 512 -10.72 -25.94 -8.90
N GLN A 513 -11.12 -26.97 -9.64
CA GLN A 513 -12.53 -27.36 -9.76
C GLN A 513 -12.90 -28.31 -8.62
N TYR A 514 -13.93 -27.98 -7.86
CA TYR A 514 -14.41 -28.83 -6.77
C TYR A 514 -15.78 -29.41 -7.11
N LYS A 515 -16.00 -30.69 -6.81
CA LYS A 515 -17.33 -31.30 -6.96
C LYS A 515 -18.27 -30.67 -5.92
N GLN A 516 -19.19 -29.84 -6.37
CA GLN A 516 -20.17 -29.20 -5.49
C GLN A 516 -21.48 -29.99 -5.54
N ASP A 517 -21.94 -30.48 -4.39
CA ASP A 517 -23.29 -31.05 -4.30
C ASP A 517 -24.31 -29.91 -4.42
N ASN A 518 -25.30 -30.12 -5.29
CA ASN A 518 -26.20 -29.14 -5.92
C ASN A 518 -27.07 -28.24 -5.00
N ALA A 519 -26.81 -28.14 -3.69
CA ALA A 519 -27.67 -27.41 -2.75
C ALA A 519 -26.97 -26.53 -1.69
N SER A 520 -25.64 -26.38 -1.65
CA SER A 520 -24.99 -25.78 -0.47
C SER A 520 -24.11 -24.55 -0.78
N ILE A 521 -24.63 -23.36 -0.41
CA ILE A 521 -23.98 -22.03 -0.24
C ILE A 521 -22.90 -21.68 -1.29
N LYS A 522 -23.21 -20.72 -2.18
CA LYS A 522 -22.22 -20.07 -3.06
C LYS A 522 -21.15 -19.41 -2.19
N SER A 523 -19.95 -19.98 -2.18
CA SER A 523 -18.80 -19.45 -1.46
C SER A 523 -17.97 -18.61 -2.46
N PRO A 524 -17.86 -17.29 -2.32
CA PRO A 524 -17.15 -16.46 -3.28
C PRO A 524 -15.69 -16.88 -3.51
N MET A 525 -14.96 -17.25 -2.45
CA MET A 525 -13.56 -17.67 -2.55
C MET A 525 -13.42 -18.94 -3.39
N VAL A 526 -14.24 -19.98 -3.15
CA VAL A 526 -14.18 -21.21 -3.97
C VAL A 526 -14.59 -20.94 -5.41
N SER A 527 -15.60 -20.09 -5.65
CA SER A 527 -15.95 -19.68 -7.02
C SER A 527 -14.77 -18.98 -7.72
N LYS A 528 -14.04 -18.11 -7.01
CA LYS A 528 -12.82 -17.44 -7.52
C LYS A 528 -11.67 -18.41 -7.77
N MET A 529 -11.53 -19.46 -6.97
CA MET A 529 -10.55 -20.53 -7.21
C MET A 529 -10.90 -21.38 -8.44
N GLN A 530 -12.17 -21.47 -8.81
CA GLN A 530 -12.65 -22.20 -9.99
C GLN A 530 -12.50 -21.38 -11.29
N GLU A 531 -12.38 -20.06 -11.21
CA GLU A 531 -12.13 -19.19 -12.35
C GLU A 531 -10.75 -19.50 -12.97
N LYS A 532 -10.72 -19.61 -14.31
CA LYS A 532 -9.46 -19.78 -15.05
C LYS A 532 -8.66 -18.49 -15.01
N ARG A 533 -7.47 -18.53 -14.42
CA ARG A 533 -6.58 -17.37 -14.34
C ARG A 533 -5.22 -17.69 -14.93
N LYS A 534 -4.58 -16.67 -15.52
CA LYS A 534 -3.19 -16.76 -15.95
C LYS A 534 -2.29 -16.91 -14.73
N ILE A 535 -1.20 -17.64 -14.91
CA ILE A 535 -0.19 -17.79 -13.87
C ILE A 535 0.69 -16.56 -13.89
N LEU A 536 0.86 -15.97 -12.71
CA LEU A 536 1.63 -14.75 -12.54
C LEU A 536 2.61 -14.92 -11.39
N SER A 537 3.85 -14.49 -11.61
CA SER A 537 4.90 -14.50 -10.60
C SER A 537 5.65 -13.18 -10.58
N TYR A 538 6.01 -12.72 -9.38
CA TYR A 538 6.78 -11.52 -9.16
C TYR A 538 8.24 -11.86 -8.88
N THR A 539 9.14 -11.16 -9.55
CA THR A 539 10.59 -11.27 -9.32
C THR A 539 11.05 -10.40 -8.15
N GLU A 540 12.33 -10.48 -7.83
CA GLU A 540 12.98 -9.65 -6.82
C GLU A 540 12.95 -8.15 -7.16
N VAL A 541 12.76 -7.33 -6.14
CA VAL A 541 13.11 -5.91 -6.16
C VAL A 541 14.64 -5.81 -6.18
N LEU A 542 15.19 -5.00 -7.07
CA LEU A 542 16.64 -4.85 -7.19
C LEU A 542 17.09 -3.56 -6.51
N LEU A 543 18.14 -3.66 -5.70
CA LEU A 543 18.74 -2.51 -5.03
C LEU A 543 19.98 -2.04 -5.78
N VAL A 544 19.89 -0.91 -6.46
CA VAL A 544 20.97 -0.32 -7.26
C VAL A 544 21.71 0.74 -6.45
N PRO A 545 23.01 0.58 -6.17
CA PRO A 545 23.81 1.65 -5.60
C PRO A 545 24.13 2.70 -6.67
N LEU A 546 23.69 3.94 -6.44
CA LEU A 546 24.06 5.12 -7.24
C LEU A 546 25.24 5.86 -6.59
N THR A 547 25.94 6.70 -7.37
CA THR A 547 27.04 7.54 -6.87
C THR A 547 26.53 8.57 -5.87
N THR A 548 26.74 8.37 -4.58
CA THR A 548 26.37 9.38 -3.58
C THR A 548 27.30 10.60 -3.71
N PRO A 549 26.76 11.82 -3.88
CA PRO A 549 27.58 13.03 -3.89
C PRO A 549 28.09 13.34 -2.48
N ASP A 550 29.14 14.16 -2.38
CA ASP A 550 29.59 14.67 -1.08
C ASP A 550 28.56 15.64 -0.49
N PHE A 551 27.77 15.15 0.48
CA PHE A 551 26.76 15.96 1.19
C PHE A 551 27.37 16.97 2.17
N SER A 552 28.67 16.92 2.45
CA SER A 552 29.31 17.77 3.46
C SER A 552 29.39 19.24 3.04
N MET A 553 29.63 19.52 1.75
CA MET A 553 29.76 20.90 1.27
C MET A 553 28.44 21.69 1.42
N PRO A 554 27.28 21.18 0.97
CA PRO A 554 25.98 21.81 1.23
C PRO A 554 25.66 21.95 2.72
N TYR A 555 25.99 20.94 3.53
CA TYR A 555 25.76 20.99 4.98
C TYR A 555 26.57 22.11 5.66
N ASN A 556 27.84 22.28 5.27
CA ASN A 556 28.69 23.36 5.75
C ASN A 556 28.11 24.73 5.38
N VAL A 557 27.62 24.89 4.16
CA VAL A 557 26.97 26.14 3.71
C VAL A 557 25.69 26.41 4.51
N ILE A 558 24.84 25.41 4.71
CA ILE A 558 23.62 25.55 5.53
C ILE A 558 23.98 25.94 6.96
N THR A 559 24.98 25.30 7.57
CA THR A 559 25.41 25.59 8.94
C THR A 559 25.90 27.03 9.08
N ILE A 560 26.72 27.50 8.13
CA ILE A 560 27.21 28.88 8.11
C ILE A 560 26.05 29.87 7.96
N THR A 561 25.15 29.64 6.99
CA THR A 561 24.02 30.54 6.77
C THR A 561 23.05 30.58 7.95
N CYS A 562 22.70 29.42 8.54
CA CYS A 562 21.90 29.35 9.76
C CYS A 562 22.56 30.09 10.93
N THR A 563 23.88 30.00 11.07
CA THR A 563 24.63 30.73 12.11
C THR A 563 24.55 32.24 11.89
N VAL A 564 24.73 32.71 10.65
CA VAL A 564 24.58 34.13 10.29
C VAL A 564 23.16 34.62 10.55
N PHE A 565 22.14 33.85 10.17
CA PHE A 565 20.74 34.18 10.45
C PHE A 565 20.43 34.22 11.94
N ALA A 566 20.92 33.27 12.72
CA ALA A 566 20.73 33.23 14.17
C ALA A 566 21.35 34.47 14.84
N LEU A 567 22.56 34.88 14.42
CA LEU A 567 23.20 36.09 14.91
C LEU A 567 22.44 37.35 14.48
N TYR A 568 21.98 37.41 13.22
CA TYR A 568 21.20 38.53 12.71
C TYR A 568 19.89 38.69 13.49
N PHE A 569 19.05 37.65 13.55
CA PHE A 569 17.77 37.70 14.27
C PHE A 569 17.96 37.86 15.78
N GLY A 570 18.96 37.20 16.36
CA GLY A 570 19.32 37.38 17.77
C GLY A 570 19.69 38.82 18.09
N SER A 571 20.52 39.45 17.26
CA SER A 571 20.91 40.86 17.42
C SER A 571 19.72 41.81 17.22
N LEU A 572 18.87 41.56 16.22
CA LEU A 572 17.67 42.34 15.93
C LEU A 572 16.67 42.27 17.09
N MET A 573 16.36 41.06 17.56
CA MET A 573 15.45 40.85 18.69
C MET A 573 15.99 41.47 19.98
N ASN A 574 17.31 41.40 20.22
CA ASN A 574 17.93 42.04 21.37
C ASN A 574 17.85 43.58 21.28
N ALA A 575 18.06 44.15 20.09
CA ALA A 575 17.91 45.59 19.85
C ALA A 575 16.46 46.06 20.05
N LEU A 576 15.48 45.30 19.56
CA LEU A 576 14.05 45.59 19.73
C LEU A 576 13.62 45.46 21.21
N ARG A 577 14.04 44.41 21.92
CA ARG A 577 13.75 44.23 23.35
C ARG A 577 14.40 45.30 24.23
N ARG A 578 15.62 45.74 23.92
CA ARG A 578 16.28 46.83 24.65
C ARG A 578 15.50 48.14 24.53
N ARG A 579 14.91 48.44 23.36
CA ARG A 579 14.03 49.61 23.17
C ARG A 579 12.82 49.59 24.12
N VAL A 580 12.15 48.44 24.22
CA VAL A 580 10.98 48.28 25.10
C VAL A 580 11.39 48.36 26.58
N GLY A 581 12.50 47.73 26.97
CA GLY A 581 13.01 47.78 28.33
C GLY A 581 13.51 49.17 28.76
N GLU A 582 14.06 49.96 27.85
CA GLU A 582 14.43 51.36 28.10
C GLU A 582 13.20 52.27 28.18
N GLU A 583 12.19 52.10 27.31
CA GLU A 583 10.91 52.83 27.42
C GLU A 583 10.18 52.52 28.73
N GLU A 584 10.13 51.27 29.17
CA GLU A 584 9.57 50.89 30.48
C GLU A 584 10.34 51.50 31.65
N ARG A 585 11.69 51.56 31.58
CA ARG A 585 12.50 52.23 32.62
C ARG A 585 12.25 53.74 32.64
N LEU A 586 12.10 54.38 31.48
CA LEU A 586 11.81 55.81 31.38
C LEU A 586 10.40 56.16 31.86
N LEU A 587 9.40 55.29 31.62
CA LEU A 587 8.06 55.42 32.19
C LEU A 587 8.09 55.28 33.73
N LYS A 588 8.80 54.27 34.26
CA LYS A 588 9.01 54.12 35.72
C LYS A 588 9.78 55.27 36.36
N GLU A 589 10.70 55.90 35.64
CA GLU A 589 11.38 57.11 36.11
C GLU A 589 10.49 58.36 36.11
N LYS A 590 9.59 58.51 35.13
CA LYS A 590 8.60 59.59 35.10
C LYS A 590 7.64 59.52 36.30
N ASP A 591 7.20 58.32 36.68
CA ASP A 591 6.35 58.12 37.86
C ASP A 591 7.09 58.41 39.18
N LYS A 592 8.41 58.18 39.24
CA LYS A 592 9.22 58.55 40.42
C LYS A 592 9.53 60.05 40.50
N LYS A 593 9.68 60.75 39.38
CA LYS A 593 10.05 62.19 39.33
C LYS A 593 8.85 63.14 39.47
N SER A 594 7.60 62.68 39.29
CA SER A 594 6.40 63.50 39.49
C SER A 594 6.01 63.73 40.96
N GLY A 595 6.64 63.01 41.91
CA GLY A 595 6.13 62.94 43.28
C GLY A 595 6.68 63.94 44.33
N LYS A 596 7.92 64.44 44.26
CA LYS A 596 8.52 65.09 45.46
C LYS A 596 9.49 66.27 45.28
N LEU A 597 9.81 66.73 44.06
CA LEU A 597 10.79 67.83 43.88
C LEU A 597 10.26 69.23 43.49
N PRO A 598 9.12 69.44 42.79
CA PRO A 598 8.74 70.80 42.38
C PRO A 598 8.03 71.60 43.49
N SER A 599 7.65 70.98 44.61
CA SER A 599 6.94 71.65 45.72
C SER A 599 7.85 72.22 46.81
N LEU A 600 9.12 71.79 46.89
CA LEU A 600 10.08 72.25 47.90
C LEU A 600 10.89 73.46 47.42
N PHE A 601 11.25 73.51 46.13
CA PHE A 601 11.97 74.66 45.53
C PHE A 601 11.08 75.88 45.28
N SER A 602 9.76 75.70 45.16
CA SER A 602 8.79 76.81 45.06
C SER A 602 8.48 77.46 46.41
N LYS A 603 8.59 76.73 47.53
CA LYS A 603 8.40 77.28 48.89
C LYS A 603 9.62 78.04 49.43
N LEU A 604 10.82 77.66 49.00
CA LEU A 604 12.07 78.32 49.39
C LEU A 604 12.35 79.60 48.59
N SER A 605 11.96 79.65 47.31
CA SER A 605 12.13 80.84 46.46
C SER A 605 11.09 81.95 46.74
N ALA A 606 9.89 81.61 47.23
CA ALA A 606 8.89 82.60 47.62
C ALA A 606 9.18 83.29 48.97
N LYS A 607 9.92 82.63 49.89
CA LYS A 607 10.28 83.21 51.21
C LYS A 607 11.53 84.11 51.18
N LEU A 608 12.33 84.02 50.12
CA LEU A 608 13.54 84.83 49.90
C LEU A 608 13.30 86.07 49.01
N ARG A 609 12.11 86.22 48.40
CA ARG A 609 11.82 87.29 47.42
C ARG A 609 10.65 88.22 47.74
N GLY A 610 10.09 88.15 48.95
CA GLY A 610 9.21 89.19 49.51
C GLY A 610 8.10 89.71 48.58
N LYS A 611 7.45 88.85 47.79
CA LYS A 611 6.32 89.22 46.91
C LYS A 611 5.21 88.14 46.94
N PRO A 612 3.94 88.51 46.72
CA PRO A 612 2.83 87.55 46.66
C PRO A 612 2.94 86.63 45.43
N TRP A 613 2.41 85.42 45.58
CA TRP A 613 2.45 84.32 44.61
C TRP A 613 1.20 84.32 43.71
N ASP A 614 1.38 84.22 42.39
CA ASP A 614 0.34 83.87 41.41
C ASP A 614 0.91 82.89 40.35
N PRO A 615 0.17 81.85 39.90
CA PRO A 615 0.60 80.89 38.88
C PRO A 615 -0.09 81.14 37.51
N PRO A 616 0.13 80.32 36.47
CA PRO A 616 1.32 80.19 35.62
C PRO A 616 0.99 80.46 34.13
N SER A 617 1.98 80.48 33.22
CA SER A 617 1.77 79.97 31.85
C SER A 617 3.07 79.54 31.16
N SER A 618 2.92 78.51 30.35
CA SER A 618 3.92 77.67 29.70
C SER A 618 4.52 78.30 28.44
N SER A 619 5.83 78.12 28.23
CA SER A 619 6.35 77.67 26.92
C SER A 619 7.85 77.32 26.99
N SER A 620 8.12 76.11 26.49
CA SER A 620 9.34 75.52 25.91
C SER A 620 10.71 76.21 26.06
N SER A 621 11.73 75.43 26.45
CA SER A 621 12.62 74.74 25.49
C SER A 621 13.84 74.10 26.18
N SER A 622 14.16 72.84 25.83
CA SER A 622 15.54 72.39 25.55
C SER A 622 15.64 70.92 25.10
N LYS A 623 16.15 70.76 23.87
CA LYS A 623 17.15 69.80 23.34
C LYS A 623 17.01 68.30 23.64
N PHE A 624 16.80 67.51 22.57
CA PHE A 624 17.17 66.08 22.47
C PHE A 624 17.75 65.79 21.08
N ILE A 625 19.07 65.92 20.94
CA ILE A 625 19.84 65.49 19.75
C ILE A 625 21.06 64.73 20.28
N SER A 626 21.00 63.39 20.32
CA SER A 626 22.20 62.51 20.23
C SER A 626 21.91 61.00 20.12
N SER A 627 20.71 60.48 20.43
CA SER A 627 20.48 59.01 20.39
C SER A 627 19.88 58.45 19.08
N LYS A 628 19.22 59.29 18.26
CA LYS A 628 18.57 58.85 17.02
C LYS A 628 19.55 58.53 15.88
N THR A 629 20.70 59.21 15.82
CA THR A 629 21.67 59.08 14.72
C THR A 629 22.49 57.79 14.81
N ALA A 630 22.90 57.36 16.00
CA ALA A 630 23.64 56.09 16.19
C ALA A 630 22.76 54.86 15.88
N ALA A 631 21.46 54.92 16.19
CA ALA A 631 20.52 53.85 15.89
C ALA A 631 20.21 53.73 14.39
N LEU A 632 20.07 54.85 13.68
CA LEU A 632 19.90 54.87 12.23
C LEU A 632 21.12 54.31 11.50
N VAL A 633 22.33 54.62 11.96
CA VAL A 633 23.57 54.09 11.39
C VAL A 633 23.69 52.58 11.62
N ASN A 634 23.37 52.06 12.81
CA ASN A 634 23.38 50.61 13.06
C ASN A 634 22.31 49.87 12.25
N ILE A 635 21.11 50.45 12.07
CA ILE A 635 20.06 49.88 11.21
C ILE A 635 20.47 49.93 9.73
N LEU A 636 21.13 51.01 9.27
CA LEU A 636 21.64 51.10 7.91
C LEU A 636 22.76 50.08 7.66
N ILE A 637 23.67 49.89 8.61
CA ILE A 637 24.75 48.91 8.54
C ILE A 637 24.18 47.48 8.54
N LEU A 638 23.18 47.17 9.40
CA LEU A 638 22.50 45.87 9.38
C LEU A 638 21.73 45.64 8.07
N ASN A 639 21.08 46.66 7.50
CA ASN A 639 20.41 46.55 6.21
C ASN A 639 21.41 46.38 5.06
N CYS A 640 22.55 47.08 5.07
CA CYS A 640 23.60 46.89 4.08
C CYS A 640 24.25 45.49 4.18
N LEU A 641 24.45 44.97 5.39
CA LEU A 641 24.89 43.58 5.60
C LEU A 641 23.82 42.57 5.17
N GLY A 642 22.54 42.81 5.49
CA GLY A 642 21.43 41.95 5.07
C GLY A 642 21.25 41.90 3.55
N VAL A 643 21.41 43.03 2.86
CA VAL A 643 21.37 43.11 1.38
C VAL A 643 22.56 42.39 0.75
N ASN A 644 23.76 42.52 1.33
CA ASN A 644 24.95 41.81 0.84
C ASN A 644 24.87 40.29 1.10
N VAL A 645 24.31 39.87 2.24
CA VAL A 645 24.06 38.45 2.55
C VAL A 645 22.97 37.89 1.62
N MET A 646 21.90 38.63 1.34
CA MET A 646 20.87 38.21 0.37
C MET A 646 21.41 38.11 -1.05
N ASN A 647 22.29 39.04 -1.48
CA ASN A 647 22.99 38.94 -2.76
C ASN A 647 23.97 37.75 -2.81
N LEU A 648 24.59 37.39 -1.68
CA LEU A 648 25.45 36.21 -1.57
C LEU A 648 24.61 34.92 -1.64
N ILE A 649 23.42 34.92 -1.04
CA ILE A 649 22.44 33.82 -1.10
C ILE A 649 21.86 33.68 -2.51
N GLU A 650 21.53 34.78 -3.20
CA GLU A 650 21.09 34.74 -4.61
C GLU A 650 22.20 34.23 -5.54
N LYS A 651 23.47 34.59 -5.29
CA LYS A 651 24.62 34.03 -6.02
C LYS A 651 24.86 32.55 -5.71
N ALA A 652 24.73 32.13 -4.44
CA ALA A 652 24.84 30.72 -4.06
C ALA A 652 23.68 29.88 -4.62
N ALA A 653 22.46 30.43 -4.65
CA ALA A 653 21.29 29.83 -5.27
C ALA A 653 21.42 29.71 -6.80
N SER A 654 22.02 30.73 -7.44
CA SER A 654 22.36 30.70 -8.87
C SER A 654 23.39 29.64 -9.22
N ILE A 655 24.35 29.36 -8.34
CA ILE A 655 25.35 28.28 -8.51
C ILE A 655 24.70 26.89 -8.31
N LEU A 656 23.65 26.81 -7.50
CA LEU A 656 22.82 25.61 -7.29
C LEU A 656 21.74 25.39 -8.37
N GLY A 657 21.76 26.16 -9.47
CA GLY A 657 20.88 25.95 -10.63
C GLY A 657 19.39 26.23 -10.40
N LYS A 658 19.01 26.89 -9.29
CA LYS A 658 17.60 27.24 -9.00
C LYS A 658 17.36 28.72 -9.22
N LYS A 659 16.38 29.05 -10.07
CA LYS A 659 15.72 30.37 -10.05
C LYS A 659 14.89 30.42 -8.76
N LEU A 660 15.49 30.93 -7.68
CA LEU A 660 14.90 30.90 -6.35
C LEU A 660 13.72 31.88 -6.28
N GLU A 661 12.48 31.39 -6.41
CA GLU A 661 11.31 32.17 -5.98
C GLU A 661 11.42 32.38 -4.46
N ARG A 662 11.49 33.65 -4.03
CA ARG A 662 11.66 34.08 -2.63
C ARG A 662 10.72 33.36 -1.65
N THR A 663 9.54 32.94 -2.11
CA THR A 663 8.51 32.23 -1.34
C THR A 663 8.86 30.79 -0.95
N LYS A 664 9.62 30.04 -1.77
CA LYS A 664 9.93 28.62 -1.46
C LYS A 664 11.04 28.45 -0.42
N PHE A 665 12.02 29.36 -0.39
CA PHE A 665 13.13 29.30 0.57
C PHE A 665 12.67 29.63 2.01
N VAL A 666 11.75 30.58 2.16
CA VAL A 666 11.12 30.89 3.45
C VAL A 666 10.24 29.73 3.93
N LYS A 667 9.52 29.07 3.01
CA LYS A 667 8.68 27.90 3.33
C LYS A 667 9.48 26.70 3.85
N MET A 668 10.69 26.49 3.32
CA MET A 668 11.60 25.42 3.76
C MET A 668 12.23 25.68 5.13
N LEU A 669 12.41 26.96 5.53
CA LEU A 669 13.05 27.33 6.81
C LEU A 669 12.06 27.43 7.98
N PHE A 670 10.80 27.78 7.73
CA PHE A 670 9.85 28.14 8.80
C PHE A 670 8.60 27.28 8.90
N GLY A 671 8.39 26.32 7.98
CA GLY A 671 7.36 25.27 8.09
C GLY A 671 5.92 25.77 8.32
N THR A 672 5.63 27.04 8.08
CA THR A 672 4.34 27.68 8.35
C THR A 672 3.99 28.65 7.22
N ASP A 673 2.76 28.56 6.74
CA ASP A 673 2.18 29.56 5.84
C ASP A 673 1.87 30.82 6.67
N PHE A 674 2.70 31.86 6.53
CA PHE A 674 2.30 33.20 6.92
C PHE A 674 1.61 33.84 5.71
N GLU A 675 0.27 33.83 5.73
CA GLU A 675 -0.52 34.78 4.94
C GLU A 675 -0.26 36.19 5.47
N ASN A 676 0.20 37.05 4.57
CA ASN A 676 -0.17 38.47 4.53
C ASN A 676 -0.08 38.93 3.07
#